data_AF-A0A5J4XM23-F1
#
_entry.id   AF-A0A5J4XM23-F1
#
_cell.length_a   1.000
_cell.length_b   1.000
_cell.length_c   1.000
_cell.angle_alpha   90.00
_cell.angle_beta   90.00
_cell.angle_gamma   90.00
#
_symmetry.space_group_name_H-M   'P 1'
#
loop_
_entity.id
_entity.type
_entity.pdbx_description
1 polymer ?
#
loop_
_entity_poly.entity_id
_entity_poly.type
_entity_poly.pdbx_seq_one_letter_code
_entity_poly.pdbx_strand_id
1 'polypeptide(L)'
;MSAVEKKDQAVEAALANTEHIKPASTTETNDELKEYSRALLEQAIEIGKGNEHYDSYSFVQLPYAKLQNGNYIPLIGLGTYKSQDIGGAVEASLRAGYRHIDCASHYGNEPLIGEAFTKILEEGVIKREQLFITSKLWNDDHEAHKVKPALEKTLKDLGLKYIDLFLVHWPFTDKNTKELEPPYKETWQAMEELVELGLAKNVGVSNMSIKKLKVVLSYAKVKPAVNQVEVHPYFRNQELIEYCASEGVHVTAYSSLGTPSSAGHLVKKSAPNPSHDPIIREIGKKRGRIAQEVIIRWGVQHGTSVLVKSGTPKHIKSNIDNTTNWALSDEEYNAITGIKHQLRLLDGCPWLHEVGPYRTFAELWDDDGETERERNNLISEVYNFVDIPTITVGDEDEMPLISFGTGPAVENETRWEIKQAIQAGHRHFDVSTTGMLEEVKEGLALAFLEKMVSRDELWITATVRNYWDIAGSVRQILKDLALDSLNLLLLPADGSMETIRTRWEQVEQLYHDNLVQAIGLRDCTVYQLQQLMASSKIVPSVISVEVHPFYKNEELVSFCKKKDIFVISHSPSGMETGKSKSEERSKLLTDPVVTGIAYEINKANKKLNQHRLQVLLRWVLQYGVAAVCEAAGKEIDRANVGVFEWELKPADFKKLSNIKPS
;
A
#
# COMPACT_ATOMS: atom_id res chain seq x y z
N MET A 1 -55.00 -19.92 7.85
CA MET A 1 -53.54 -19.95 7.63
C MET A 1 -52.85 -18.98 8.56
N SER A 2 -51.95 -19.49 9.38
CA SER A 2 -51.03 -18.69 10.19
C SER A 2 -50.12 -17.83 9.30
N ALA A 3 -49.51 -16.79 9.86
CA ALA A 3 -48.54 -15.96 9.15
C ALA A 3 -47.34 -16.77 8.62
N VAL A 4 -47.04 -17.92 9.25
CA VAL A 4 -45.99 -18.86 8.83
C VAL A 4 -46.43 -19.64 7.59
N GLU A 5 -47.66 -20.15 7.55
CA GLU A 5 -48.19 -20.89 6.39
C GLU A 5 -48.37 -20.00 5.14
N LYS A 6 -48.70 -18.71 5.33
CA LYS A 6 -48.70 -17.72 4.23
C LYS A 6 -47.29 -17.43 3.71
N LYS A 7 -46.29 -17.55 4.57
CA LYS A 7 -44.88 -17.27 4.27
C LYS A 7 -44.21 -18.45 3.56
N ASP A 8 -44.51 -19.68 3.97
CA ASP A 8 -44.01 -20.89 3.31
C ASP A 8 -44.60 -21.05 1.90
N GLN A 9 -45.87 -20.68 1.68
CA GLN A 9 -46.46 -20.64 0.33
C GLN A 9 -45.86 -19.55 -0.57
N ALA A 10 -45.46 -18.40 -0.02
CA ALA A 10 -44.77 -17.36 -0.78
C ALA A 10 -43.34 -17.79 -1.17
N VAL A 11 -42.67 -18.55 -0.30
CA VAL A 11 -41.36 -19.15 -0.59
C VAL A 11 -41.47 -20.23 -1.66
N GLU A 12 -42.46 -21.14 -1.58
CA GLU A 12 -42.69 -22.15 -2.63
C GLU A 12 -43.10 -21.51 -3.97
N ALA A 13 -43.93 -20.46 -3.96
CA ALA A 13 -44.30 -19.75 -5.19
C ALA A 13 -43.12 -18.99 -5.83
N ALA A 14 -42.21 -18.44 -5.02
CA ALA A 14 -40.98 -17.81 -5.51
C ALA A 14 -39.98 -18.85 -6.05
N LEU A 15 -39.88 -20.03 -5.41
CA LEU A 15 -39.05 -21.14 -5.88
C LEU A 15 -39.59 -21.74 -7.19
N ALA A 16 -40.91 -21.85 -7.36
CA ALA A 16 -41.52 -22.33 -8.60
C ALA A 16 -41.24 -21.41 -9.80
N ASN A 17 -41.08 -20.09 -9.59
CA ASN A 17 -40.68 -19.15 -10.63
C ASN A 17 -39.18 -19.17 -10.97
N THR A 18 -38.36 -19.94 -10.23
CA THR A 18 -36.90 -20.06 -10.49
C THR A 18 -36.51 -21.30 -11.33
N GLU A 19 -37.45 -22.18 -11.69
CA GLU A 19 -37.18 -23.40 -12.47
C GLU A 19 -36.75 -23.13 -13.93
N HIS A 20 -36.79 -21.88 -14.40
CA HIS A 20 -36.42 -21.52 -15.78
C HIS A 20 -35.06 -20.83 -15.95
N ILE A 21 -34.30 -20.56 -14.88
CA ILE A 21 -32.98 -19.92 -14.98
C ILE A 21 -31.90 -21.01 -15.10
N LYS A 22 -31.52 -21.35 -16.32
CA LYS A 22 -30.37 -22.23 -16.60
C LYS A 22 -29.06 -21.44 -16.54
N PRO A 23 -27.95 -22.01 -16.03
CA PRO A 23 -26.62 -21.44 -16.21
C PRO A 23 -26.27 -21.36 -17.70
N ALA A 24 -25.55 -20.30 -18.08
CA ALA A 24 -25.02 -20.06 -19.43
C ALA A 24 -24.38 -21.33 -20.02
N SER A 25 -24.76 -21.66 -21.26
CA SER A 25 -24.09 -22.72 -22.02
C SER A 25 -22.82 -22.16 -22.68
N THR A 26 -21.83 -23.03 -22.89
CA THR A 26 -20.41 -22.74 -23.17
C THR A 26 -20.08 -21.95 -24.45
N THR A 27 -21.00 -21.22 -25.09
CA THR A 27 -20.76 -20.66 -26.43
C THR A 27 -21.31 -19.28 -26.77
N GLU A 28 -21.99 -18.50 -25.91
CA GLU A 28 -22.50 -17.18 -26.33
C GLU A 28 -22.25 -16.03 -25.33
N THR A 29 -22.12 -14.82 -25.89
CA THR A 29 -21.39 -13.63 -25.44
C THR A 29 -22.14 -12.71 -24.47
N ASN A 30 -21.41 -11.90 -23.69
CA ASN A 30 -21.68 -10.60 -22.99
C ASN A 30 -23.13 -10.17 -22.57
N ASP A 31 -24.16 -10.51 -23.33
CA ASP A 31 -25.56 -10.20 -23.05
C ASP A 31 -26.18 -11.14 -22.01
N GLU A 32 -25.75 -12.41 -21.91
CA GLU A 32 -26.21 -13.33 -20.84
C GLU A 32 -25.73 -12.89 -19.44
N LEU A 33 -24.54 -12.29 -19.33
CA LEU A 33 -24.01 -11.72 -18.09
C LEU A 33 -24.81 -10.49 -17.65
N LYS A 34 -25.21 -9.65 -18.62
CA LYS A 34 -26.11 -8.52 -18.37
C LYS A 34 -27.49 -9.01 -17.95
N GLU A 35 -28.01 -10.07 -18.56
CA GLU A 35 -29.30 -10.66 -18.22
C GLU A 35 -29.27 -11.33 -16.84
N TYR A 36 -28.21 -12.06 -16.49
CA TYR A 36 -27.98 -12.60 -15.16
C TYR A 36 -27.86 -11.49 -14.09
N SER A 37 -27.08 -10.44 -14.38
CA SER A 37 -26.92 -9.28 -13.48
C SER A 37 -28.22 -8.50 -13.33
N ARG A 38 -29.02 -8.38 -14.40
CA ARG A 38 -30.36 -7.76 -14.39
C ARG A 38 -31.37 -8.60 -13.62
N ALA A 39 -31.35 -9.92 -13.73
CA ALA A 39 -32.21 -10.81 -12.94
C ALA A 39 -31.90 -10.73 -11.44
N LEU A 40 -30.61 -10.69 -11.06
CA LEU A 40 -30.19 -10.44 -9.68
C LEU A 40 -30.63 -9.06 -9.18
N LEU A 41 -30.61 -8.05 -10.06
CA LEU A 41 -31.04 -6.68 -9.78
C LEU A 41 -32.55 -6.58 -9.52
N GLU A 42 -33.36 -7.14 -10.41
CA GLU A 42 -34.82 -7.15 -10.30
C GLU A 42 -35.28 -7.89 -9.06
N GLN A 43 -34.65 -9.02 -8.75
CA GLN A 43 -34.87 -9.76 -7.51
C GLN A 43 -34.53 -8.91 -6.27
N ALA A 44 -33.35 -8.26 -6.25
CA ALA A 44 -32.95 -7.41 -5.13
C ALA A 44 -33.96 -6.27 -4.88
N ILE A 45 -34.40 -5.60 -5.96
CA ILE A 45 -35.35 -4.49 -5.91
C ILE A 45 -36.71 -4.94 -5.38
N GLU A 46 -37.24 -6.06 -5.87
CA GLU A 46 -38.58 -6.52 -5.51
C GLU A 46 -38.65 -6.95 -4.04
N ILE A 47 -37.57 -7.59 -3.58
CA ILE A 47 -37.37 -7.93 -2.18
C ILE A 47 -37.28 -6.68 -1.29
N GLY A 48 -36.56 -5.65 -1.74
CA GLY A 48 -36.37 -4.41 -0.97
C GLY A 48 -37.65 -3.58 -0.79
N LYS A 49 -38.61 -3.68 -1.70
CA LYS A 49 -39.90 -2.96 -1.63
C LYS A 49 -40.84 -3.47 -0.55
N GLY A 50 -40.65 -4.70 -0.05
CA GLY A 50 -41.55 -5.34 0.92
C GLY A 50 -41.29 -5.01 2.40
N ASN A 51 -40.30 -4.17 2.71
CA ASN A 51 -39.88 -3.95 4.10
C ASN A 51 -40.42 -2.63 4.68
N GLU A 52 -41.53 -2.68 5.42
CA GLU A 52 -41.98 -1.57 6.28
C GLU A 52 -41.55 -1.76 7.75
N HIS A 53 -41.09 -0.66 8.38
CA HIS A 53 -40.76 -0.40 9.79
C HIS A 53 -40.23 -1.54 10.70
N TYR A 54 -39.03 -1.31 11.26
CA TYR A 54 -38.12 -2.33 11.79
C TYR A 54 -37.97 -2.30 13.33
N ASP A 55 -38.57 -3.27 14.03
CA ASP A 55 -38.14 -3.69 15.37
C ASP A 55 -36.90 -4.59 15.30
N SER A 56 -36.09 -4.66 16.36
CA SER A 56 -34.87 -5.49 16.40
C SER A 56 -35.17 -6.94 16.02
N TYR A 57 -34.36 -7.50 15.12
CA TYR A 57 -34.52 -8.81 14.43
C TYR A 57 -35.50 -8.87 13.25
N SER A 58 -35.72 -7.77 12.55
CA SER A 58 -36.49 -7.77 11.31
C SER A 58 -35.77 -8.55 10.22
N PHE A 59 -36.50 -9.46 9.55
CA PHE A 59 -36.01 -10.27 8.44
C PHE A 59 -35.79 -9.36 7.23
N VAL A 60 -34.54 -8.94 6.99
CA VAL A 60 -34.15 -8.34 5.71
C VAL A 60 -33.90 -9.49 4.75
N GLN A 61 -34.76 -9.64 3.75
CA GLN A 61 -34.46 -10.56 2.66
C GLN A 61 -33.33 -9.90 1.83
N LEU A 62 -32.15 -10.52 1.89
CA LEU A 62 -30.96 -10.05 1.19
C LEU A 62 -30.95 -10.66 -0.22
N PRO A 63 -30.49 -9.93 -1.25
CA PRO A 63 -30.25 -10.55 -2.54
C PRO A 63 -29.19 -11.65 -2.41
N TYR A 64 -29.33 -12.71 -3.18
CA TYR A 64 -28.49 -13.89 -3.15
C TYR A 64 -28.08 -14.31 -4.56
N ALA A 65 -26.90 -14.89 -4.70
CA ALA A 65 -26.51 -15.61 -5.91
C ALA A 65 -26.68 -17.11 -5.71
N LYS A 66 -27.13 -17.80 -6.75
CA LYS A 66 -27.15 -19.26 -6.80
C LYS A 66 -25.77 -19.77 -7.24
N LEU A 67 -25.17 -20.62 -6.42
CA LEU A 67 -23.93 -21.32 -6.74
C LEU A 67 -24.23 -22.52 -7.65
N GLN A 68 -23.24 -22.99 -8.40
CA GLN A 68 -23.39 -24.09 -9.36
C GLN A 68 -23.96 -25.39 -8.76
N ASN A 69 -23.75 -25.64 -7.47
CA ASN A 69 -24.27 -26.81 -6.76
C ASN A 69 -25.67 -26.60 -6.16
N GLY A 70 -26.34 -25.50 -6.48
CA GLY A 70 -27.69 -25.17 -6.03
C GLY A 70 -27.75 -24.46 -4.67
N ASN A 71 -26.63 -24.33 -3.95
CA ASN A 71 -26.57 -23.53 -2.73
C ASN A 71 -26.69 -22.03 -3.03
N TYR A 72 -27.00 -21.22 -2.03
CA TYR A 72 -27.16 -19.77 -2.18
C TYR A 72 -26.15 -19.01 -1.31
N ILE A 73 -25.54 -17.96 -1.86
CA ILE A 73 -24.65 -17.04 -1.14
C ILE A 73 -25.31 -15.66 -1.05
N PRO A 74 -25.47 -15.07 0.16
CA PRO A 74 -25.95 -13.70 0.28
C PRO A 74 -24.96 -12.72 -0.35
N LEU A 75 -25.47 -11.77 -1.14
CA LEU A 75 -24.64 -10.83 -1.90
C LEU A 75 -23.97 -9.76 -1.05
N ILE A 76 -24.37 -9.59 0.21
CA ILE A 76 -23.74 -8.63 1.13
C ILE A 76 -23.29 -9.40 2.37
N GLY A 77 -21.98 -9.38 2.63
CA GLY A 77 -21.36 -10.02 3.79
C GLY A 77 -20.55 -9.06 4.64
N LEU A 78 -20.39 -9.40 5.92
CA LEU A 78 -19.49 -8.69 6.83
C LEU A 78 -18.07 -9.24 6.70
N GLY A 79 -17.11 -8.38 6.32
CA GLY A 79 -15.69 -8.73 6.35
C GLY A 79 -15.10 -8.54 7.75
N THR A 80 -14.34 -9.52 8.24
CA THR A 80 -13.89 -9.55 9.65
C THR A 80 -12.38 -9.25 9.85
N TYR A 81 -11.64 -8.92 8.80
CA TYR A 81 -10.21 -8.62 8.89
C TYR A 81 -9.94 -7.34 9.73
N LYS A 82 -9.13 -7.47 10.79
CA LYS A 82 -8.62 -6.37 11.64
C LYS A 82 -9.73 -5.41 12.15
N SER A 83 -10.76 -5.95 12.80
CA SER A 83 -11.69 -5.16 13.61
C SER A 83 -11.18 -5.06 15.06
N GLN A 84 -11.31 -3.89 15.69
CA GLN A 84 -10.95 -3.71 17.11
C GLN A 84 -11.93 -4.42 18.06
N ASP A 85 -13.22 -4.39 17.72
CA ASP A 85 -14.28 -5.15 18.40
C ASP A 85 -15.00 -6.00 17.34
N ILE A 86 -14.51 -7.22 17.11
CA ILE A 86 -15.09 -8.09 16.09
C ILE A 86 -16.36 -8.77 16.58
N GLY A 87 -16.43 -9.17 17.85
CA GLY A 87 -17.59 -9.84 18.42
C GLY A 87 -18.81 -8.93 18.37
N GLY A 88 -18.67 -7.68 18.84
CA GLY A 88 -19.73 -6.68 18.76
C GLY A 88 -20.14 -6.35 17.33
N ALA A 89 -19.20 -6.29 16.39
CA ALA A 89 -19.51 -6.08 14.98
C ALA A 89 -20.32 -7.23 14.36
N VAL A 90 -19.94 -8.49 14.66
CA VAL A 90 -20.66 -9.68 14.19
C VAL A 90 -22.07 -9.69 14.77
N GLU A 91 -22.23 -9.51 16.09
CA GLU A 91 -23.55 -9.43 16.73
C GLU A 91 -24.42 -8.33 16.10
N ALA A 92 -23.87 -7.12 15.95
CA ALA A 92 -24.58 -6.00 15.35
C ALA A 92 -25.00 -6.29 13.90
N SER A 93 -24.15 -6.97 13.12
CA SER A 93 -24.46 -7.33 11.73
C SER A 93 -25.60 -8.34 11.65
N LEU A 94 -25.57 -9.40 12.46
CA LEU A 94 -26.61 -10.43 12.45
C LEU A 94 -27.96 -9.85 12.88
N ARG A 95 -27.96 -8.97 13.90
CA ARG A 95 -29.14 -8.21 14.35
C ARG A 95 -29.66 -7.22 13.31
N ALA A 96 -28.78 -6.65 12.49
CA ALA A 96 -29.14 -5.75 11.39
C ALA A 96 -29.66 -6.49 10.14
N GLY A 97 -29.60 -7.82 10.11
CA GLY A 97 -30.11 -8.64 9.01
C GLY A 97 -29.04 -9.30 8.14
N TYR A 98 -27.75 -9.15 8.44
CA TYR A 98 -26.70 -9.89 7.72
C TYR A 98 -26.87 -11.39 7.93
N ARG A 99 -26.63 -12.14 6.85
CA ARG A 99 -26.60 -13.60 6.86
C ARG A 99 -25.31 -14.17 6.27
N HIS A 100 -24.34 -13.32 5.94
CA HIS A 100 -23.04 -13.73 5.41
C HIS A 100 -21.92 -13.10 6.24
N ILE A 101 -21.06 -13.92 6.85
CA ILE A 101 -19.90 -13.49 7.62
C ILE A 101 -18.65 -14.14 7.02
N ASP A 102 -17.66 -13.32 6.65
CA ASP A 102 -16.41 -13.76 6.07
C ASP A 102 -15.27 -13.71 7.09
N CYS A 103 -14.76 -14.89 7.43
CA CYS A 103 -13.67 -15.14 8.39
C CYS A 103 -12.41 -15.64 7.67
N ALA A 104 -11.33 -15.82 8.43
CA ALA A 104 -10.17 -16.62 8.05
C ALA A 104 -9.36 -16.96 9.30
N SER A 105 -8.74 -18.14 9.35
CA SER A 105 -7.88 -18.56 10.46
C SER A 105 -6.75 -17.55 10.74
N HIS A 106 -6.11 -17.07 9.67
CA HIS A 106 -5.00 -16.11 9.73
C HIS A 106 -5.41 -14.74 10.31
N TYR A 107 -6.70 -14.40 10.36
CA TYR A 107 -7.12 -13.13 10.96
C TYR A 107 -7.00 -13.14 12.49
N GLY A 108 -6.79 -14.32 13.09
CA GLY A 108 -6.51 -14.48 14.51
C GLY A 108 -7.70 -14.16 15.43
N ASN A 109 -8.91 -14.10 14.88
CA ASN A 109 -10.09 -13.60 15.58
C ASN A 109 -11.31 -14.52 15.49
N GLU A 110 -11.19 -15.71 14.92
CA GLU A 110 -12.26 -16.72 14.86
C GLU A 110 -12.84 -17.10 16.23
N PRO A 111 -12.05 -17.25 17.32
CA PRO A 111 -12.60 -17.53 18.65
C PRO A 111 -13.61 -16.48 19.13
N LEU A 112 -13.31 -15.19 18.93
CA LEU A 112 -14.20 -14.08 19.32
C LEU A 112 -15.48 -14.03 18.47
N ILE A 113 -15.38 -14.47 17.21
CA ILE A 113 -16.54 -14.61 16.32
C ILE A 113 -17.40 -15.80 16.77
N GLY A 114 -16.78 -16.90 17.21
CA GLY A 114 -17.49 -18.07 17.75
C GLY A 114 -18.28 -17.77 19.03
N GLU A 115 -17.74 -16.93 19.92
CA GLU A 115 -18.46 -16.41 21.08
C GLU A 115 -19.72 -15.62 20.67
N ALA A 116 -19.59 -14.74 19.68
CA ALA A 116 -20.72 -13.97 19.13
C ALA A 116 -21.78 -14.86 18.47
N PHE A 117 -21.37 -15.89 17.72
CA PHE A 117 -22.29 -16.87 17.15
C PHE A 117 -23.04 -17.64 18.22
N THR A 118 -22.32 -18.15 19.24
CA THR A 118 -22.93 -18.89 20.36
C THR A 118 -24.05 -18.06 20.98
N LYS A 119 -23.74 -16.81 21.35
CA LYS A 119 -24.70 -15.89 21.95
C LYS A 119 -25.93 -15.62 21.06
N ILE A 120 -25.73 -15.29 19.77
CA ILE A 120 -26.84 -14.98 18.86
C ILE A 120 -27.70 -16.21 18.56
N LEU A 121 -27.10 -17.40 18.46
CA LEU A 121 -27.83 -18.64 18.21
C LEU A 121 -28.60 -19.12 19.46
N GLU A 122 -28.06 -18.89 20.67
CA GLU A 122 -28.74 -19.19 21.94
C GLU A 122 -30.00 -18.33 22.17
N GLU A 123 -30.05 -17.11 21.62
CA GLU A 123 -31.25 -16.27 21.62
C GLU A 123 -32.41 -16.90 20.84
N GLY A 124 -32.14 -17.88 19.96
CA GLY A 124 -33.15 -18.66 19.24
C GLY A 124 -33.85 -17.93 18.09
N VAL A 125 -33.46 -16.67 17.81
CA VAL A 125 -34.08 -15.85 16.75
C VAL A 125 -33.49 -16.16 15.36
N ILE A 126 -32.21 -16.52 15.31
CA ILE A 126 -31.50 -16.89 14.08
C ILE A 126 -31.02 -18.33 14.24
N LYS A 127 -31.24 -19.16 13.22
CA LYS A 127 -30.75 -20.54 13.17
C LYS A 127 -29.47 -20.64 12.36
N ARG A 128 -28.63 -21.63 12.65
CA ARG A 128 -27.34 -21.83 11.97
C ARG A 128 -27.50 -21.99 10.46
N GLU A 129 -28.53 -22.70 10.00
CA GLU A 129 -28.84 -22.93 8.59
C GLU A 129 -29.27 -21.66 7.82
N GLN A 130 -29.55 -20.56 8.53
CA GLN A 130 -29.83 -19.27 7.92
C GLN A 130 -28.56 -18.44 7.70
N LEU A 131 -27.41 -18.88 8.24
CA LEU A 131 -26.14 -18.19 8.12
C LEU A 131 -25.27 -18.84 7.04
N PHE A 132 -24.57 -18.01 6.30
CA PHE A 132 -23.52 -18.37 5.36
C PHE A 132 -22.17 -17.91 5.94
N ILE A 133 -21.40 -18.86 6.47
CA ILE A 133 -20.11 -18.59 7.11
C ILE A 133 -18.99 -19.04 6.18
N THR A 134 -18.08 -18.12 5.89
CA THR A 134 -16.88 -18.36 5.09
C THR A 134 -15.64 -18.36 5.98
N SER A 135 -14.71 -19.30 5.78
CA SER A 135 -13.34 -19.21 6.30
C SER A 135 -12.34 -19.72 5.29
N LYS A 136 -11.04 -19.63 5.60
CA LYS A 136 -9.96 -19.78 4.62
C LYS A 136 -8.80 -20.59 5.20
N LEU A 137 -8.31 -21.54 4.39
CA LEU A 137 -7.08 -22.31 4.59
C LEU A 137 -5.87 -21.39 4.39
N TRP A 138 -5.00 -21.27 5.41
CA TRP A 138 -3.79 -20.44 5.32
C TRP A 138 -2.65 -21.14 4.58
N ASN A 139 -1.65 -20.36 4.21
CA ASN A 139 -0.59 -20.72 3.27
C ASN A 139 0.36 -21.83 3.77
N ASP A 140 0.43 -22.07 5.08
CA ASP A 140 1.24 -23.12 5.72
C ASP A 140 0.55 -24.49 5.76
N ASP A 141 -0.76 -24.53 5.48
CA ASP A 141 -1.62 -25.70 5.60
C ASP A 141 -2.01 -26.33 4.24
N HIS A 142 -1.34 -25.98 3.15
CA HIS A 142 -1.64 -26.51 1.81
C HIS A 142 -1.34 -28.00 1.62
N GLU A 143 -0.50 -28.61 2.45
CA GLU A 143 -0.24 -30.05 2.37
C GLU A 143 -1.52 -30.83 2.69
N ALA A 144 -1.87 -31.83 1.86
CA ALA A 144 -3.17 -32.53 1.95
C ALA A 144 -3.53 -33.02 3.36
N HIS A 145 -2.56 -33.53 4.12
CA HIS A 145 -2.79 -34.04 5.48
C HIS A 145 -3.06 -32.94 6.53
N LYS A 146 -2.78 -31.66 6.22
CA LYS A 146 -3.03 -30.49 7.08
C LYS A 146 -4.38 -29.82 6.82
N VAL A 147 -4.92 -29.96 5.61
CA VAL A 147 -6.16 -29.29 5.17
C VAL A 147 -7.34 -29.59 6.10
N LYS A 148 -7.60 -30.87 6.41
CA LYS A 148 -8.68 -31.25 7.32
C LYS A 148 -8.46 -30.76 8.76
N PRO A 149 -7.29 -30.99 9.40
CA PRO A 149 -6.99 -30.40 10.71
C PRO A 149 -7.18 -28.88 10.78
N ALA A 150 -6.81 -28.16 9.71
CA ALA A 150 -7.00 -26.71 9.64
C ALA A 150 -8.49 -26.32 9.69
N LEU A 151 -9.35 -26.98 8.90
CA LEU A 151 -10.80 -26.75 8.97
C LEU A 151 -11.38 -27.15 10.33
N GLU A 152 -10.98 -28.30 10.89
CA GLU A 152 -11.46 -28.74 12.21
C GLU A 152 -11.12 -27.74 13.31
N LYS A 153 -9.93 -27.13 13.25
CA LYS A 153 -9.55 -26.03 14.15
C LYS A 153 -10.45 -24.81 13.96
N THR A 154 -10.67 -24.36 12.73
CA THR A 154 -11.58 -23.24 12.43
C THR A 154 -13.01 -23.51 12.92
N LEU A 155 -13.54 -24.72 12.69
CA LEU A 155 -14.87 -25.12 13.16
C LEU A 155 -14.95 -25.07 14.69
N LYS A 156 -13.92 -25.55 15.38
CA LYS A 156 -13.83 -25.47 16.84
C LYS A 156 -13.80 -24.02 17.32
N ASP A 157 -12.95 -23.18 16.74
CA ASP A 157 -12.78 -21.78 17.13
C ASP A 157 -14.08 -20.98 16.88
N LEU A 158 -14.80 -21.25 15.80
CA LEU A 158 -16.09 -20.63 15.50
C LEU A 158 -17.28 -21.27 16.24
N GLY A 159 -17.10 -22.38 16.94
CA GLY A 159 -18.18 -23.12 17.60
C GLY A 159 -19.19 -23.76 16.63
N LEU A 160 -18.73 -24.17 15.43
CA LEU A 160 -19.57 -24.68 14.35
C LEU A 160 -19.35 -26.18 14.09
N LYS A 161 -20.36 -26.85 13.53
CA LYS A 161 -20.28 -28.25 13.08
C LYS A 161 -19.90 -28.40 11.61
N TYR A 162 -20.18 -27.37 10.81
CA TYR A 162 -19.84 -27.28 9.40
C TYR A 162 -19.65 -25.81 9.01
N ILE A 163 -18.92 -25.58 7.93
CA ILE A 163 -18.76 -24.27 7.32
C ILE A 163 -19.49 -24.21 5.97
N ASP A 164 -20.04 -23.06 5.60
CA ASP A 164 -20.77 -22.94 4.33
C ASP A 164 -19.78 -22.84 3.17
N LEU A 165 -18.67 -22.12 3.35
CA LEU A 165 -17.64 -21.97 2.33
C LEU A 165 -16.24 -22.04 2.96
N PHE A 166 -15.40 -22.93 2.45
CA PHE A 166 -13.97 -22.97 2.82
C PHE A 166 -13.10 -22.66 1.61
N LEU A 167 -12.25 -21.65 1.72
CA LEU A 167 -11.45 -21.13 0.61
C LEU A 167 -9.96 -21.45 0.78
N VAL A 168 -9.27 -21.78 -0.30
CA VAL A 168 -7.81 -21.61 -0.35
C VAL A 168 -7.51 -20.11 -0.32
N HIS A 169 -6.86 -19.59 0.74
CA HIS A 169 -6.75 -18.13 0.97
C HIS A 169 -5.84 -17.42 -0.04
N TRP A 170 -4.66 -18.00 -0.30
CA TRP A 170 -3.78 -17.53 -1.36
C TRP A 170 -3.28 -18.70 -2.20
N PRO A 171 -2.95 -18.44 -3.47
CA PRO A 171 -2.28 -19.41 -4.33
C PRO A 171 -0.82 -19.74 -3.94
N PHE A 172 -0.38 -19.50 -2.71
CA PHE A 172 1.05 -19.52 -2.38
C PHE A 172 1.28 -20.21 -1.04
N THR A 173 2.43 -20.88 -0.89
CA THR A 173 2.88 -21.32 0.43
C THR A 173 3.42 -20.15 1.24
N ASP A 174 3.53 -20.30 2.56
CA ASP A 174 4.14 -19.25 3.41
C ASP A 174 5.68 -19.24 3.29
N LYS A 175 6.25 -20.11 2.45
CA LYS A 175 7.68 -20.16 2.18
C LYS A 175 8.02 -19.09 1.14
N ASN A 176 8.64 -18.00 1.58
CA ASN A 176 9.24 -17.02 0.68
C ASN A 176 10.55 -17.57 0.08
N THR A 177 10.46 -18.66 -0.68
CA THR A 177 11.58 -19.39 -1.30
C THR A 177 11.19 -19.92 -2.68
N LYS A 178 12.01 -20.78 -3.29
CA LYS A 178 11.68 -21.51 -4.53
C LYS A 178 10.46 -22.43 -4.40
N GLU A 179 10.03 -22.75 -3.19
CA GLU A 179 8.91 -23.66 -2.89
C GLU A 179 7.59 -22.91 -2.67
N LEU A 180 7.46 -21.71 -3.25
CA LEU A 180 6.31 -20.83 -3.09
C LEU A 180 5.03 -21.41 -3.74
N GLU A 181 5.16 -22.26 -4.76
CA GLU A 181 4.03 -22.96 -5.36
C GLU A 181 3.56 -24.10 -4.44
N PRO A 182 2.29 -24.10 -3.98
CA PRO A 182 1.76 -25.20 -3.20
C PRO A 182 1.49 -26.44 -4.06
N PRO A 183 1.38 -27.64 -3.46
CA PRO A 183 0.95 -28.85 -4.15
C PRO A 183 -0.56 -28.78 -4.44
N TYR A 184 -0.97 -27.88 -5.33
CA TYR A 184 -2.38 -27.48 -5.49
C TYR A 184 -3.34 -28.60 -5.81
N LYS A 185 -2.89 -29.60 -6.57
CA LYS A 185 -3.74 -30.73 -6.93
C LYS A 185 -4.09 -31.52 -5.69
N GLU A 186 -3.09 -31.82 -4.87
CA GLU A 186 -3.23 -32.52 -3.59
C GLU A 186 -4.00 -31.65 -2.57
N THR A 187 -3.72 -30.34 -2.50
CA THR A 187 -4.49 -29.41 -1.67
C THR A 187 -5.97 -29.42 -2.07
N TRP A 188 -6.27 -29.30 -3.37
CA TRP A 188 -7.64 -29.24 -3.86
C TRP A 188 -8.38 -30.55 -3.63
N GLN A 189 -7.75 -31.70 -3.90
CA GLN A 189 -8.34 -33.01 -3.60
C GLN A 189 -8.69 -33.14 -2.11
N ALA A 190 -7.81 -32.68 -1.22
CA ALA A 190 -8.12 -32.66 0.21
C ALA A 190 -9.26 -31.68 0.57
N MET A 191 -9.42 -30.57 -0.16
CA MET A 191 -10.58 -29.68 -0.02
C MET A 191 -11.88 -30.37 -0.48
N GLU A 192 -11.84 -31.13 -1.59
CA GLU A 192 -13.00 -31.91 -2.07
C GLU A 192 -13.47 -32.93 -1.03
N GLU A 193 -12.53 -33.61 -0.35
CA GLU A 193 -12.83 -34.53 0.75
C GLU A 193 -13.57 -33.86 1.91
N LEU A 194 -13.34 -32.57 2.19
CA LEU A 194 -14.09 -31.84 3.23
C LEU A 194 -15.58 -31.70 2.89
N VAL A 195 -15.91 -31.64 1.60
CA VAL A 195 -17.30 -31.62 1.11
C VAL A 195 -17.92 -33.00 1.28
N GLU A 196 -17.21 -34.05 0.88
CA GLU A 196 -17.66 -35.45 1.04
C GLU A 196 -17.93 -35.81 2.50
N LEU A 197 -17.08 -35.32 3.42
CA LEU A 197 -17.23 -35.49 4.87
C LEU A 197 -18.34 -34.59 5.47
N GLY A 198 -18.90 -33.66 4.70
CA GLY A 198 -19.91 -32.71 5.17
C GLY A 198 -19.41 -31.63 6.12
N LEU A 199 -18.08 -31.49 6.26
CA LEU A 199 -17.44 -30.45 7.09
C LEU A 199 -17.52 -29.08 6.40
N ALA A 200 -17.49 -29.04 5.07
CA ALA A 200 -17.74 -27.87 4.25
C ALA A 200 -18.93 -28.11 3.30
N LYS A 201 -19.83 -27.14 3.14
CA LYS A 201 -20.91 -27.22 2.12
C LYS A 201 -20.42 -26.86 0.73
N ASN A 202 -19.44 -25.96 0.66
CA ASN A 202 -18.81 -25.48 -0.55
C ASN A 202 -17.31 -25.32 -0.29
N VAL A 203 -16.51 -25.54 -1.34
CA VAL A 203 -15.09 -25.16 -1.36
C VAL A 203 -14.82 -24.22 -2.51
N GLY A 204 -13.84 -23.36 -2.33
CA GLY A 204 -13.48 -22.34 -3.32
C GLY A 204 -12.04 -21.89 -3.17
N VAL A 205 -11.71 -20.83 -3.88
CA VAL A 205 -10.38 -20.22 -3.92
C VAL A 205 -10.46 -18.73 -3.66
N SER A 206 -9.32 -18.13 -3.34
CA SER A 206 -9.17 -16.69 -3.17
C SER A 206 -7.87 -16.26 -3.84
N ASN A 207 -7.85 -15.05 -4.39
CA ASN A 207 -6.69 -14.45 -5.07
C ASN A 207 -6.18 -15.26 -6.28
N MET A 208 -7.04 -16.04 -6.96
CA MET A 208 -6.65 -16.80 -8.15
C MET A 208 -6.83 -15.96 -9.43
N SER A 209 -5.77 -15.90 -10.26
CA SER A 209 -5.84 -15.40 -11.63
C SER A 209 -6.61 -16.38 -12.54
N ILE A 210 -6.99 -15.94 -13.74
CA ILE A 210 -7.63 -16.80 -14.76
C ILE A 210 -6.75 -18.02 -15.06
N LYS A 211 -5.44 -17.81 -15.24
CA LYS A 211 -4.50 -18.88 -15.58
C LYS A 211 -4.37 -19.91 -14.45
N LYS A 212 -4.27 -19.46 -13.18
CA LYS A 212 -4.22 -20.36 -12.03
C LYS A 212 -5.55 -21.08 -11.80
N LEU A 213 -6.68 -20.40 -12.00
CA LEU A 213 -8.01 -21.01 -11.89
C LEU A 213 -8.23 -22.11 -12.93
N LYS A 214 -7.79 -21.91 -14.19
CA LYS A 214 -7.82 -22.93 -15.25
C LYS A 214 -7.09 -24.21 -14.86
N VAL A 215 -5.95 -24.08 -14.18
CA VAL A 215 -5.20 -25.24 -13.68
C VAL A 215 -6.04 -26.04 -12.70
N VAL A 216 -6.67 -25.41 -11.71
CA VAL A 216 -7.55 -26.08 -10.74
C VAL A 216 -8.74 -26.75 -11.44
N LEU A 217 -9.41 -26.03 -12.33
CA LEU A 217 -10.57 -26.54 -13.07
C LEU A 217 -10.24 -27.76 -13.95
N SER A 218 -8.98 -27.90 -14.41
CA SER A 218 -8.57 -29.02 -15.27
C SER A 218 -8.61 -30.39 -14.58
N TYR A 219 -8.54 -30.42 -13.24
CA TYR A 219 -8.54 -31.66 -12.46
C TYR A 219 -9.60 -31.73 -11.35
N ALA A 220 -10.32 -30.63 -11.08
CA ALA A 220 -11.35 -30.58 -10.04
C ALA A 220 -12.55 -31.47 -10.39
N LYS A 221 -12.92 -32.35 -9.45
CA LYS A 221 -14.20 -33.08 -9.45
C LYS A 221 -15.32 -32.22 -8.86
N VAL A 222 -15.02 -31.52 -7.77
CA VAL A 222 -15.87 -30.47 -7.22
C VAL A 222 -15.26 -29.15 -7.68
N LYS A 223 -15.90 -28.49 -8.65
CA LYS A 223 -15.46 -27.18 -9.13
C LYS A 223 -15.46 -26.16 -7.98
N PRO A 224 -14.50 -25.21 -7.93
CA PRO A 224 -14.56 -24.10 -6.99
C PRO A 224 -15.90 -23.38 -7.08
N ALA A 225 -16.62 -23.27 -5.97
CA ALA A 225 -17.91 -22.57 -5.94
C ALA A 225 -17.73 -21.06 -5.99
N VAL A 226 -16.63 -20.56 -5.43
CA VAL A 226 -16.32 -19.13 -5.31
C VAL A 226 -14.84 -18.88 -5.63
N ASN A 227 -14.56 -17.77 -6.33
CA ASN A 227 -13.26 -17.11 -6.33
C ASN A 227 -13.38 -15.75 -5.62
N GLN A 228 -12.79 -15.62 -4.44
CA GLN A 228 -12.82 -14.39 -3.64
C GLN A 228 -11.62 -13.49 -4.01
N VAL A 229 -11.87 -12.30 -4.55
CA VAL A 229 -10.82 -11.42 -5.11
C VAL A 229 -11.06 -9.95 -4.81
N GLU A 230 -10.01 -9.13 -4.95
CA GLU A 230 -10.14 -7.68 -4.88
C GLU A 230 -10.99 -7.19 -6.05
N VAL A 231 -12.09 -6.50 -5.74
CA VAL A 231 -12.95 -5.83 -6.72
C VAL A 231 -13.53 -4.57 -6.09
N HIS A 232 -13.33 -3.44 -6.74
CA HIS A 232 -13.92 -2.13 -6.40
C HIS A 232 -13.89 -1.23 -7.65
N PRO A 233 -14.50 -0.03 -7.65
CA PRO A 233 -14.50 0.82 -8.85
C PRO A 233 -13.11 1.15 -9.40
N TYR A 234 -12.12 1.25 -8.51
CA TYR A 234 -10.72 1.44 -8.89
C TYR A 234 -9.98 0.16 -9.28
N PHE A 235 -10.61 -1.00 -9.28
CA PHE A 235 -10.01 -2.27 -9.70
C PHE A 235 -11.15 -3.23 -10.02
N ARG A 236 -11.66 -3.12 -11.24
CA ARG A 236 -12.92 -3.75 -11.64
C ARG A 236 -12.78 -5.25 -11.83
N ASN A 237 -11.60 -5.70 -12.27
CA ASN A 237 -11.28 -7.12 -12.49
C ASN A 237 -12.28 -7.82 -13.45
N GLN A 238 -12.76 -7.06 -14.46
CA GLN A 238 -13.86 -7.45 -15.35
C GLN A 238 -13.59 -8.79 -16.05
N GLU A 239 -12.41 -8.97 -16.64
CA GLU A 239 -12.06 -10.19 -17.38
C GLU A 239 -12.13 -11.45 -16.50
N LEU A 240 -11.65 -11.35 -15.25
CA LEU A 240 -11.73 -12.46 -14.29
C LEU A 240 -13.18 -12.76 -13.91
N ILE A 241 -14.01 -11.74 -13.71
CA ILE A 241 -15.43 -11.91 -13.38
C ILE A 241 -16.16 -12.61 -14.52
N GLU A 242 -15.94 -12.17 -15.76
CA GLU A 242 -16.51 -12.78 -16.96
C GLU A 242 -16.07 -14.23 -17.11
N TYR A 243 -14.78 -14.51 -16.92
CA TYR A 243 -14.25 -15.87 -16.97
C TYR A 243 -14.85 -16.76 -15.87
N CYS A 244 -14.87 -16.30 -14.62
CA CYS A 244 -15.47 -17.04 -13.51
C CYS A 244 -16.94 -17.37 -13.78
N ALA A 245 -17.72 -16.40 -14.28
CA ALA A 245 -19.11 -16.61 -14.64
C ALA A 245 -19.29 -17.68 -15.72
N SER A 246 -18.45 -17.66 -16.78
CA SER A 246 -18.46 -18.68 -17.85
C SER A 246 -18.17 -20.11 -17.35
N GLU A 247 -17.47 -20.23 -16.22
CA GLU A 247 -17.12 -21.52 -15.61
C GLU A 247 -18.08 -21.96 -14.50
N GLY A 248 -19.09 -21.13 -14.17
CA GLY A 248 -20.01 -21.36 -13.05
C GLY A 248 -19.42 -21.06 -11.67
N VAL A 249 -18.33 -20.29 -11.61
CA VAL A 249 -17.65 -19.88 -10.38
C VAL A 249 -18.15 -18.48 -9.97
N HIS A 250 -18.70 -18.34 -8.77
CA HIS A 250 -19.18 -17.05 -8.28
C HIS A 250 -18.02 -16.16 -7.81
N VAL A 251 -18.07 -14.85 -8.04
CA VAL A 251 -17.04 -13.91 -7.54
C VAL A 251 -17.53 -13.21 -6.27
N THR A 252 -16.71 -13.29 -5.22
CA THR A 252 -16.89 -12.48 -4.01
C THR A 252 -15.83 -11.37 -3.95
N ALA A 253 -16.26 -10.12 -3.98
CA ALA A 253 -15.45 -8.92 -3.89
C ALA A 253 -15.03 -8.64 -2.45
N TYR A 254 -13.76 -8.87 -2.11
CA TYR A 254 -13.16 -8.33 -0.90
C TYR A 254 -12.63 -6.91 -1.14
N SER A 255 -12.37 -6.15 -0.07
CA SER A 255 -11.92 -4.73 -0.16
C SER A 255 -12.86 -3.85 -1.00
N SER A 256 -14.15 -4.20 -1.02
CA SER A 256 -15.16 -3.62 -1.92
C SER A 256 -15.26 -2.09 -1.88
N LEU A 257 -14.97 -1.45 -0.75
CA LEU A 257 -14.99 0.02 -0.59
C LEU A 257 -13.69 0.74 -0.99
N GLY A 258 -12.67 0.00 -1.44
CA GLY A 258 -11.27 0.43 -1.46
C GLY A 258 -10.73 0.60 -0.03
N THR A 259 -9.53 0.10 0.23
CA THR A 259 -9.09 -0.18 1.60
C THR A 259 -8.95 1.08 2.48
N PRO A 260 -9.78 1.26 3.53
CA PRO A 260 -9.61 2.33 4.50
C PRO A 260 -8.66 1.85 5.60
N SER A 261 -7.49 2.51 5.72
CA SER A 261 -6.54 2.60 6.85
C SER A 261 -6.07 1.35 7.64
N SER A 262 -6.73 0.19 7.60
CA SER A 262 -6.44 -0.96 8.49
C SER A 262 -5.71 -2.15 7.85
N ALA A 263 -5.43 -2.16 6.54
CA ALA A 263 -4.69 -3.25 5.88
C ALA A 263 -3.16 -3.12 6.01
N GLY A 264 -2.71 -2.79 7.24
CA GLY A 264 -1.41 -2.20 7.61
C GLY A 264 -0.09 -2.87 7.20
N HIS A 265 -0.07 -3.87 6.32
CA HIS A 265 1.17 -4.38 5.70
C HIS A 265 1.03 -4.69 4.20
N LEU A 266 -0.19 -4.94 3.69
CA LEU A 266 -0.46 -5.34 2.29
C LEU A 266 -0.98 -4.19 1.42
N VAL A 267 -1.40 -3.08 2.03
CA VAL A 267 -1.95 -1.91 1.34
C VAL A 267 -1.12 -0.68 1.65
N LYS A 268 -0.85 0.12 0.62
CA LYS A 268 -0.15 1.40 0.76
C LYS A 268 -1.04 2.38 1.55
N LYS A 269 -0.55 2.92 2.68
CA LYS A 269 -1.30 3.86 3.58
C LYS A 269 -1.83 5.14 2.92
N SER A 270 -1.52 5.40 1.65
CA SER A 270 -1.96 6.55 0.84
C SER A 270 -2.58 6.13 -0.49
N ALA A 271 -3.02 4.87 -0.60
CA ALA A 271 -3.81 4.41 -1.72
C ALA A 271 -5.06 5.29 -1.89
N PRO A 272 -5.44 5.61 -3.13
CA PRO A 272 -6.61 6.43 -3.40
C PRO A 272 -7.85 5.64 -3.00
N ASN A 273 -8.84 6.34 -2.43
CA ASN A 273 -10.07 5.69 -1.96
C ASN A 273 -11.22 5.97 -2.94
N PRO A 274 -11.89 4.95 -3.50
CA PRO A 274 -13.05 5.13 -4.37
C PRO A 274 -14.17 5.95 -3.74
N SER A 275 -14.31 5.94 -2.40
CA SER A 275 -15.31 6.76 -1.70
C SER A 275 -15.07 8.27 -1.82
N HIS A 276 -13.88 8.68 -2.30
CA HIS A 276 -13.51 10.06 -2.55
C HIS A 276 -13.65 10.48 -4.02
N ASP A 277 -13.93 9.54 -4.92
CA ASP A 277 -14.06 9.81 -6.35
C ASP A 277 -15.22 10.79 -6.63
N PRO A 278 -15.02 11.80 -7.49
CA PRO A 278 -16.04 12.80 -7.79
C PRO A 278 -17.29 12.19 -8.47
N ILE A 279 -17.14 11.20 -9.35
CA ILE A 279 -18.27 10.53 -10.03
C ILE A 279 -19.13 9.81 -9.01
N ILE A 280 -18.50 9.03 -8.13
CA ILE A 280 -19.20 8.27 -7.08
C ILE A 280 -19.93 9.21 -6.11
N ARG A 281 -19.28 10.31 -5.71
CA ARG A 281 -19.89 11.31 -4.82
C ARG A 281 -21.05 12.06 -5.48
N GLU A 282 -20.94 12.38 -6.77
CA GLU A 282 -22.03 13.03 -7.50
C GLU A 282 -23.25 12.12 -7.62
N ILE A 283 -23.05 10.84 -7.95
CA ILE A 283 -24.11 9.82 -7.98
C ILE A 283 -24.74 9.68 -6.58
N GLY A 284 -23.91 9.58 -5.54
CA GLY A 284 -24.39 9.55 -4.16
C GLY A 284 -25.28 10.74 -3.82
N LYS A 285 -24.85 11.96 -4.17
CA LYS A 285 -25.64 13.18 -3.97
C LYS A 285 -26.97 13.14 -4.72
N LYS A 286 -26.99 12.72 -5.99
CA LYS A 286 -28.22 12.60 -6.81
C LYS A 286 -29.19 11.58 -6.23
N ARG A 287 -28.68 10.48 -5.65
CA ARG A 287 -29.47 9.39 -5.07
C ARG A 287 -29.80 9.57 -3.59
N GLY A 288 -29.29 10.62 -2.94
CA GLY A 288 -29.42 10.80 -1.48
C GLY A 288 -28.70 9.73 -0.66
N ARG A 289 -27.59 9.20 -1.20
CA ARG A 289 -26.77 8.11 -0.63
C ARG A 289 -25.34 8.56 -0.35
N ILE A 290 -24.65 7.86 0.54
CA ILE A 290 -23.20 8.07 0.73
C ILE A 290 -22.40 7.26 -0.30
N ALA A 291 -21.15 7.66 -0.55
CA ALA A 291 -20.29 7.04 -1.56
C ALA A 291 -20.12 5.52 -1.34
N GLN A 292 -20.03 5.07 -0.08
CA GLN A 292 -19.90 3.66 0.26
C GLN A 292 -21.10 2.83 -0.19
N GLU A 293 -22.32 3.36 -0.01
CA GLU A 293 -23.56 2.68 -0.42
C GLU A 293 -23.64 2.56 -1.95
N VAL A 294 -23.18 3.59 -2.67
CA VAL A 294 -23.05 3.57 -4.13
C VAL A 294 -22.07 2.50 -4.59
N ILE A 295 -20.91 2.38 -3.92
CA ILE A 295 -19.89 1.38 -4.24
C ILE A 295 -20.39 -0.05 -3.98
N ILE A 296 -21.06 -0.28 -2.84
CA ILE A 296 -21.69 -1.58 -2.52
C ILE A 296 -22.70 -1.95 -3.60
N ARG A 297 -23.57 -1.00 -3.98
CA ARG A 297 -24.57 -1.21 -5.02
C ARG A 297 -23.94 -1.51 -6.38
N TRP A 298 -22.88 -0.78 -6.73
CA TRP A 298 -22.11 -1.02 -7.94
C TRP A 298 -21.54 -2.45 -7.95
N GLY A 299 -20.89 -2.89 -6.87
CA GLY A 299 -20.30 -4.23 -6.80
C GLY A 299 -21.33 -5.35 -6.96
N VAL A 300 -22.53 -5.17 -6.40
CA VAL A 300 -23.65 -6.10 -6.62
C VAL A 300 -24.11 -6.10 -8.08
N GLN A 301 -24.27 -4.93 -8.71
CA GLN A 301 -24.61 -4.82 -10.15
C GLN A 301 -23.48 -5.27 -11.08
N HIS A 302 -22.26 -5.35 -10.58
CA HIS A 302 -21.10 -5.86 -11.29
C HIS A 302 -21.01 -7.40 -11.26
N GLY A 303 -22.03 -8.08 -10.73
CA GLY A 303 -22.11 -9.55 -10.73
C GLY A 303 -21.38 -10.21 -9.56
N THR A 304 -21.05 -9.47 -8.50
CA THR A 304 -20.32 -9.99 -7.34
C THR A 304 -21.16 -9.99 -6.06
N SER A 305 -20.84 -10.88 -5.12
CA SER A 305 -21.16 -10.60 -3.70
C SER A 305 -20.08 -9.70 -3.12
N VAL A 306 -20.43 -8.79 -2.22
CA VAL A 306 -19.51 -7.80 -1.65
C VAL A 306 -19.30 -8.01 -0.16
N LEU A 307 -18.05 -7.98 0.26
CA LEU A 307 -17.66 -8.01 1.67
C LEU A 307 -17.37 -6.60 2.15
N VAL A 308 -18.13 -6.14 3.14
CA VAL A 308 -18.01 -4.80 3.70
C VAL A 308 -17.59 -4.89 5.16
N LYS A 309 -16.49 -4.24 5.51
CA LYS A 309 -15.98 -4.21 6.88
C LYS A 309 -16.43 -2.95 7.60
N SER A 310 -17.02 -3.11 8.79
CA SER A 310 -17.33 -2.02 9.70
C SER A 310 -17.40 -2.53 11.14
N GLY A 311 -16.87 -1.75 12.09
CA GLY A 311 -17.07 -1.98 13.52
C GLY A 311 -18.15 -1.08 14.12
N THR A 312 -18.77 -0.20 13.33
CA THR A 312 -19.75 0.78 13.81
C THR A 312 -21.16 0.27 13.52
N PRO A 313 -22.01 -0.01 14.53
CA PRO A 313 -23.36 -0.56 14.32
C PRO A 313 -24.22 0.26 13.36
N LYS A 314 -24.12 1.60 13.42
CA LYS A 314 -24.83 2.50 12.50
C LYS A 314 -24.43 2.27 11.03
N HIS A 315 -23.13 2.15 10.75
CA HIS A 315 -22.66 1.89 9.38
C HIS A 315 -23.00 0.47 8.93
N ILE A 316 -22.89 -0.52 9.81
CA ILE A 316 -23.29 -1.90 9.52
C ILE A 316 -24.75 -1.96 9.04
N LYS A 317 -25.66 -1.31 9.79
CA LYS A 317 -27.07 -1.20 9.43
C LYS A 317 -27.29 -0.41 8.13
N SER A 318 -26.60 0.73 7.95
CA SER A 318 -26.69 1.53 6.71
C SER A 318 -26.33 0.71 5.46
N ASN A 319 -25.26 -0.09 5.55
CA ASN A 319 -24.75 -0.88 4.43
C ASN A 319 -25.73 -1.92 3.90
N ILE A 320 -26.71 -2.35 4.69
CA ILE A 320 -27.75 -3.31 4.27
C ILE A 320 -29.06 -2.61 3.90
N ASP A 321 -29.52 -1.65 4.73
CA ASP A 321 -30.81 -0.96 4.53
C ASP A 321 -30.80 -0.08 3.27
N ASN A 322 -29.65 0.51 2.94
CA ASN A 322 -29.54 1.52 1.90
C ASN A 322 -28.90 1.02 0.61
N THR A 323 -28.76 -0.29 0.41
CA THR A 323 -28.08 -0.85 -0.78
C THR A 323 -28.91 -1.92 -1.49
N THR A 324 -29.99 -2.38 -0.85
CA THR A 324 -30.84 -3.47 -1.34
C THR A 324 -32.12 -3.00 -2.01
N ASN A 325 -32.59 -1.78 -1.76
CA ASN A 325 -33.89 -1.26 -2.23
C ASN A 325 -33.82 -0.32 -3.44
N TRP A 326 -32.68 -0.22 -4.12
CA TRP A 326 -32.52 0.61 -5.31
C TRP A 326 -31.46 0.03 -6.26
N ALA A 327 -31.32 0.66 -7.43
CA ALA A 327 -30.34 0.30 -8.46
C ALA A 327 -29.74 1.54 -9.10
N LEU A 328 -28.47 1.46 -9.47
CA LEU A 328 -27.84 2.39 -10.39
C LEU A 328 -28.50 2.24 -11.76
N SER A 329 -28.73 3.37 -12.44
CA SER A 329 -29.10 3.32 -13.87
C SER A 329 -27.94 2.80 -14.70
N ASP A 330 -28.20 2.38 -15.94
CA ASP A 330 -27.15 1.96 -16.87
C ASP A 330 -26.11 3.08 -17.05
N GLU A 331 -26.55 4.34 -17.11
CA GLU A 331 -25.67 5.52 -17.21
C GLU A 331 -24.77 5.68 -15.99
N GLU A 332 -25.31 5.56 -14.77
CA GLU A 332 -24.54 5.67 -13.53
C GLU A 332 -23.58 4.50 -13.35
N TYR A 333 -24.03 3.27 -13.65
CA TYR A 333 -23.18 2.09 -13.64
C TYR A 333 -22.03 2.26 -14.63
N ASN A 334 -22.31 2.67 -15.87
CA ASN A 334 -21.30 2.89 -16.89
C ASN A 334 -20.34 4.03 -16.52
N ALA A 335 -20.82 5.08 -15.84
CA ALA A 335 -19.97 6.16 -15.35
C ALA A 335 -18.96 5.67 -14.31
N ILE A 336 -19.40 4.83 -13.35
CA ILE A 336 -18.50 4.23 -12.34
C ILE A 336 -17.56 3.21 -13.00
N THR A 337 -18.08 2.33 -13.86
CA THR A 337 -17.30 1.32 -14.57
C THR A 337 -16.31 1.95 -15.56
N GLY A 338 -16.56 3.18 -16.02
CA GLY A 338 -15.69 3.96 -16.90
C GLY A 338 -14.57 4.73 -16.18
N ILE A 339 -14.46 4.62 -14.84
CA ILE A 339 -13.36 5.25 -14.09
C ILE A 339 -12.02 4.70 -14.58
N LYS A 340 -11.20 5.58 -15.15
CA LYS A 340 -9.88 5.24 -15.72
C LYS A 340 -8.89 4.74 -14.67
N HIS A 341 -9.03 5.20 -13.43
CA HIS A 341 -8.16 4.81 -12.33
C HIS A 341 -8.34 3.31 -12.04
N GLN A 342 -7.42 2.46 -12.53
CA GLN A 342 -7.44 1.00 -12.33
C GLN A 342 -6.15 0.54 -11.63
N LEU A 343 -6.23 0.32 -10.31
CA LEU A 343 -5.15 0.01 -9.42
C LEU A 343 -5.56 -1.09 -8.42
N ARG A 344 -4.88 -2.24 -8.47
CA ARG A 344 -4.92 -3.27 -7.43
C ARG A 344 -4.28 -2.73 -6.15
N LEU A 345 -5.00 -2.70 -5.02
CA LEU A 345 -4.49 -2.20 -3.75
C LEU A 345 -3.83 -3.31 -2.91
N LEU A 346 -4.25 -4.57 -3.08
CA LEU A 346 -3.60 -5.75 -2.48
C LEU A 346 -2.77 -6.46 -3.56
N ASP A 347 -1.56 -5.96 -3.75
CA ASP A 347 -0.67 -6.36 -4.84
C ASP A 347 0.05 -7.69 -4.62
N GLY A 348 0.01 -8.26 -3.42
CA GLY A 348 0.67 -9.53 -3.10
C GLY A 348 2.20 -9.42 -2.98
N CYS A 349 2.73 -8.21 -2.77
CA CYS A 349 4.17 -7.96 -2.66
C CYS A 349 4.97 -8.93 -1.76
N PRO A 350 4.46 -9.44 -0.61
CA PRO A 350 5.21 -10.38 0.22
C PRO A 350 5.54 -11.72 -0.46
N TRP A 351 4.87 -12.08 -1.55
CA TRP A 351 5.10 -13.32 -2.30
C TRP A 351 5.99 -13.13 -3.54
N LEU A 352 6.60 -11.96 -3.72
CA LEU A 352 7.62 -11.77 -4.74
C LEU A 352 8.99 -12.24 -4.22
N HIS A 353 9.69 -13.04 -5.01
CA HIS A 353 10.98 -13.60 -4.65
C HIS A 353 11.93 -13.69 -5.84
N GLU A 354 13.18 -13.24 -5.68
CA GLU A 354 14.14 -13.07 -6.80
C GLU A 354 14.49 -14.36 -7.53
N VAL A 355 14.64 -15.45 -6.78
CA VAL A 355 14.91 -16.78 -7.36
C VAL A 355 13.67 -17.69 -7.32
N GLY A 356 12.54 -17.16 -6.85
CA GLY A 356 11.29 -17.90 -6.74
C GLY A 356 10.52 -17.95 -8.07
N PRO A 357 9.36 -18.62 -8.08
CA PRO A 357 8.53 -18.74 -9.27
C PRO A 357 7.88 -17.42 -9.70
N TYR A 358 7.78 -16.44 -8.81
CA TYR A 358 7.20 -15.12 -9.08
C TYR A 358 8.16 -13.99 -8.66
N ARG A 359 8.78 -13.34 -9.64
CA ARG A 359 9.77 -12.26 -9.49
C ARG A 359 9.14 -10.89 -9.73
N THR A 360 8.12 -10.85 -10.57
CA THR A 360 7.35 -9.64 -10.91
C THR A 360 5.89 -9.79 -10.51
N PHE A 361 5.18 -8.67 -10.41
CA PHE A 361 3.73 -8.71 -10.18
C PHE A 361 2.99 -9.30 -11.38
N ALA A 362 3.49 -9.06 -12.59
CA ALA A 362 2.99 -9.69 -13.80
C ALA A 362 3.06 -11.23 -13.71
N GLU A 363 4.18 -11.79 -13.24
CA GLU A 363 4.31 -13.23 -13.00
C GLU A 363 3.38 -13.72 -11.88
N LEU A 364 3.27 -12.96 -10.79
CA LEU A 364 2.41 -13.30 -9.64
C LEU A 364 0.93 -13.36 -10.03
N TRP A 365 0.46 -12.42 -10.85
CA TRP A 365 -0.94 -12.28 -11.23
C TRP A 365 -1.28 -12.86 -12.61
N ASP A 366 -0.28 -13.35 -13.34
CA ASP A 366 -0.38 -13.79 -14.74
C ASP A 366 -0.85 -12.70 -15.71
N ASP A 367 -0.43 -11.46 -15.45
CA ASP A 367 -0.68 -10.30 -16.31
C ASP A 367 0.42 -10.16 -17.37
N ASP A 368 0.17 -9.40 -18.43
CA ASP A 368 1.11 -9.11 -19.52
C ASP A 368 2.16 -8.02 -19.18
N GLY A 369 2.08 -7.44 -17.98
CA GLY A 369 2.97 -6.38 -17.51
C GLY A 369 2.51 -4.95 -17.81
N GLU A 370 1.44 -4.74 -18.58
CA GLU A 370 0.88 -3.40 -18.82
C GLU A 370 0.28 -2.81 -17.53
N THR A 371 -0.40 -3.64 -16.73
CA THR A 371 -0.94 -3.27 -15.41
C THR A 371 0.14 -2.78 -14.43
N GLU A 372 1.37 -3.29 -14.53
CA GLU A 372 2.50 -2.85 -13.71
C GLU A 372 3.00 -1.46 -14.11
N ARG A 373 3.06 -1.17 -15.42
CA ARG A 373 3.44 0.14 -15.95
C ARG A 373 2.37 1.20 -15.64
N GLU A 374 1.09 0.87 -15.86
CA GLU A 374 -0.03 1.75 -15.52
C GLU A 374 -0.09 2.02 -14.02
N ARG A 375 0.10 0.99 -13.19
CA ARG A 375 0.20 1.14 -11.73
C ARG A 375 1.32 2.10 -11.33
N ASN A 376 2.51 1.98 -11.93
CA ASN A 376 3.63 2.87 -11.60
C ASN A 376 3.33 4.32 -12.00
N ASN A 377 2.71 4.54 -13.17
CA ASN A 377 2.25 5.86 -13.61
C ASN A 377 1.12 6.44 -12.70
N LEU A 378 0.17 5.61 -12.28
CA LEU A 378 -0.94 6.02 -11.41
C LEU A 378 -0.47 6.26 -9.97
N ILE A 379 0.53 5.53 -9.47
CA ILE A 379 1.20 5.84 -8.21
C ILE A 379 1.88 7.21 -8.32
N SER A 380 2.46 7.56 -9.47
CA SER A 380 3.01 8.90 -9.64
C SER A 380 1.98 10.03 -9.71
N GLU A 381 0.76 9.75 -10.19
CA GLU A 381 -0.32 10.75 -10.25
C GLU A 381 -1.11 10.91 -8.93
N VAL A 382 -1.30 9.82 -8.16
CA VAL A 382 -2.11 9.81 -6.94
C VAL A 382 -1.36 10.34 -5.72
N TYR A 383 -0.06 10.09 -5.70
CA TYR A 383 0.80 10.72 -4.73
C TYR A 383 1.07 12.09 -5.32
N ASN A 384 0.48 13.14 -4.75
CA ASN A 384 1.01 14.49 -4.92
C ASN A 384 2.45 14.44 -4.40
N PHE A 385 3.37 13.98 -5.24
CA PHE A 385 4.77 14.22 -5.05
C PHE A 385 4.87 15.73 -5.03
N VAL A 386 5.23 16.27 -3.87
CA VAL A 386 5.68 17.65 -3.84
C VAL A 386 6.95 17.61 -4.66
N ASP A 387 6.90 18.21 -5.87
CA ASP A 387 8.09 18.37 -6.69
C ASP A 387 9.14 19.10 -5.86
N ILE A 388 10.15 18.36 -5.42
CA ILE A 388 11.29 18.95 -4.75
C ILE A 388 12.01 19.78 -5.80
N PRO A 389 12.13 21.10 -5.62
CA PRO A 389 12.86 21.92 -6.57
C PRO A 389 14.29 21.39 -6.72
N THR A 390 14.75 21.37 -7.96
CA THR A 390 16.10 20.95 -8.31
C THR A 390 16.98 22.16 -8.60
N ILE A 391 18.28 21.91 -8.65
CA ILE A 391 19.28 22.84 -9.16
C ILE A 391 20.22 22.11 -10.10
N THR A 392 20.60 22.75 -11.20
CA THR A 392 21.60 22.24 -12.13
C THR A 392 22.98 22.17 -11.46
N VAL A 393 23.62 21.01 -11.52
CA VAL A 393 24.97 20.73 -11.00
C VAL A 393 25.79 20.07 -12.12
N GLY A 394 27.06 20.44 -12.23
CA GLY A 394 27.93 19.87 -13.27
C GLY A 394 27.57 20.37 -14.67
N ASP A 395 27.55 19.46 -15.64
CA ASP A 395 27.42 19.79 -17.06
C ASP A 395 25.97 19.90 -17.56
N GLU A 396 24.96 19.36 -16.84
CA GLU A 396 23.52 19.56 -17.10
C GLU A 396 22.59 18.79 -16.12
N ASP A 397 23.09 18.24 -15.01
CA ASP A 397 22.32 17.33 -14.15
C ASP A 397 21.49 18.07 -13.08
N GLU A 398 20.22 17.69 -12.90
CA GLU A 398 19.30 18.34 -11.96
C GLU A 398 19.30 17.66 -10.58
N MET A 399 19.95 18.29 -9.59
CA MET A 399 20.04 17.79 -8.22
C MET A 399 18.91 18.34 -7.34
N PRO A 400 18.13 17.49 -6.65
CA PRO A 400 17.14 17.95 -5.66
C PRO A 400 17.75 18.78 -4.52
N LEU A 401 17.07 19.86 -4.10
CA LEU A 401 17.54 20.74 -3.00
C LEU A 401 17.48 20.10 -1.61
N ILE A 402 16.79 18.98 -1.47
CA ILE A 402 16.76 18.17 -0.25
C ILE A 402 17.16 16.74 -0.58
N SER A 403 18.12 16.23 0.19
CA SER A 403 18.57 14.85 0.17
C SER A 403 18.10 14.11 1.42
N PHE A 404 17.86 12.80 1.29
CA PHE A 404 17.60 11.90 2.40
C PHE A 404 18.90 11.21 2.82
N GLY A 405 19.36 11.47 4.04
CA GLY A 405 20.53 10.83 4.64
C GLY A 405 20.14 9.58 5.42
N THR A 406 20.74 8.44 5.11
CA THR A 406 20.42 7.16 5.76
C THR A 406 21.28 6.95 7.01
N GLY A 407 20.67 6.86 8.19
CA GLY A 407 21.40 6.57 9.43
C GLY A 407 21.92 5.11 9.51
N PRO A 408 22.72 4.77 10.54
CA PRO A 408 23.04 3.38 10.86
C PRO A 408 21.80 2.69 11.43
N ALA A 409 20.96 2.15 10.55
CA ALA A 409 19.78 1.35 10.90
C ALA A 409 19.99 -0.10 10.43
N VAL A 410 19.29 -1.05 11.03
CA VAL A 410 19.36 -2.48 10.66
C VAL A 410 18.68 -2.70 9.30
N GLU A 411 19.21 -3.57 8.44
CA GLU A 411 18.76 -3.87 7.04
C GLU A 411 17.25 -3.70 6.75
N ASN A 412 16.37 -4.27 7.58
CA ASN A 412 14.91 -4.20 7.40
C ASN A 412 14.32 -2.79 7.66
N GLU A 413 14.93 -2.04 8.58
CA GLU A 413 14.56 -0.66 8.89
C GLU A 413 15.02 0.28 7.76
N THR A 414 16.24 0.10 7.22
CA THR A 414 16.76 0.91 6.10
C THR A 414 15.88 0.79 4.85
N ARG A 415 15.43 -0.42 4.48
CA ARG A 415 14.51 -0.61 3.35
C ARG A 415 13.17 0.09 3.59
N TRP A 416 12.66 0.02 4.82
CA TRP A 416 11.42 0.67 5.19
C TRP A 416 11.52 2.21 5.15
N GLU A 417 12.63 2.77 5.64
CA GLU A 417 12.90 4.21 5.65
C GLU A 417 13.03 4.78 4.25
N ILE A 418 13.84 4.16 3.38
CA ILE A 418 13.99 4.58 1.99
C ILE A 418 12.64 4.52 1.25
N LYS A 419 11.85 3.46 1.49
CA LYS A 419 10.48 3.37 0.97
C LYS A 419 9.60 4.52 1.45
N GLN A 420 9.70 4.92 2.73
CA GLN A 420 8.96 6.06 3.23
C GLN A 420 9.41 7.36 2.59
N ALA A 421 10.73 7.55 2.40
CA ALA A 421 11.31 8.73 1.80
C ALA A 421 10.84 8.90 0.34
N ILE A 422 10.89 7.85 -0.49
CA ILE A 422 10.35 7.90 -1.86
C ILE A 422 8.86 8.25 -1.86
N GLN A 423 8.08 7.59 -0.99
CA GLN A 423 6.65 7.87 -0.84
C GLN A 423 6.33 9.27 -0.30
N ALA A 424 7.32 9.93 0.30
CA ALA A 424 7.22 11.31 0.77
C ALA A 424 7.62 12.32 -0.31
N GLY A 425 8.25 11.89 -1.41
CA GLY A 425 8.70 12.74 -2.50
C GLY A 425 10.22 12.88 -2.62
N HIS A 426 11.00 12.26 -1.73
CA HIS A 426 12.47 12.29 -1.84
C HIS A 426 12.92 11.59 -3.11
N ARG A 427 13.88 12.22 -3.79
CA ARG A 427 14.53 11.71 -5.01
C ARG A 427 16.06 11.72 -4.91
N HIS A 428 16.62 12.47 -3.97
CA HIS A 428 18.05 12.49 -3.67
C HIS A 428 18.34 11.69 -2.41
N PHE A 429 19.26 10.73 -2.51
CA PHE A 429 19.73 9.90 -1.41
C PHE A 429 21.22 10.09 -1.20
N ASP A 430 21.60 10.48 0.01
CA ASP A 430 22.99 10.54 0.44
C ASP A 430 23.34 9.25 1.18
N VAL A 431 24.10 8.39 0.50
CA VAL A 431 24.55 7.08 1.01
C VAL A 431 25.86 7.17 1.78
N SER A 432 26.34 8.40 2.05
CA SER A 432 27.60 8.66 2.72
C SER A 432 27.58 8.44 4.22
N THR A 433 26.42 8.46 4.86
CA THR A 433 26.25 8.24 6.31
C THR A 433 26.36 6.75 6.63
N THR A 434 27.18 6.43 7.64
CA THR A 434 27.57 5.07 8.05
C THR A 434 26.36 4.15 8.16
N GLY A 435 26.27 3.13 7.30
CA GLY A 435 25.26 2.07 7.39
C GLY A 435 24.90 1.44 6.04
N MET A 436 24.65 2.26 5.01
CA MET A 436 24.17 1.73 3.72
C MET A 436 25.15 0.75 3.06
N LEU A 437 26.45 1.04 2.95
CA LEU A 437 27.31 0.17 2.12
C LEU A 437 27.71 -1.17 2.75
N GLU A 438 27.59 -1.34 4.06
CA GLU A 438 27.80 -2.65 4.68
C GLU A 438 26.52 -3.49 4.72
N GLU A 439 25.34 -2.87 4.69
CA GLU A 439 24.03 -3.53 4.79
C GLU A 439 23.22 -3.52 3.47
N VAL A 440 23.63 -2.72 2.48
CA VAL A 440 23.17 -2.71 1.07
C VAL A 440 24.11 -3.54 0.19
N LYS A 441 24.93 -4.42 0.78
CA LYS A 441 25.86 -5.36 0.10
C LYS A 441 25.22 -6.30 -0.93
N GLU A 442 23.94 -6.14 -1.27
CA GLU A 442 23.21 -7.00 -2.20
C GLU A 442 22.30 -6.24 -3.20
N GLY A 443 22.53 -4.99 -3.61
CA GLY A 443 21.78 -4.38 -4.75
C GLY A 443 20.28 -4.15 -4.55
N LEU A 444 19.72 -4.69 -3.46
CA LEU A 444 18.31 -4.90 -3.20
C LEU A 444 17.55 -3.61 -2.88
N ALA A 445 18.22 -2.63 -2.28
CA ALA A 445 17.58 -1.35 -1.94
C ALA A 445 17.20 -0.59 -3.22
N LEU A 446 18.12 -0.43 -4.18
CA LEU A 446 17.90 0.28 -5.44
C LEU A 446 17.05 -0.49 -6.45
N ALA A 447 17.22 -1.81 -6.58
CA ALA A 447 16.29 -2.66 -7.36
C ALA A 447 14.85 -2.62 -6.80
N PHE A 448 14.68 -2.33 -5.51
CA PHE A 448 13.38 -2.04 -4.91
C PHE A 448 12.89 -0.61 -5.20
N LEU A 449 13.79 0.37 -5.39
CA LEU A 449 13.45 1.74 -5.80
C LEU A 449 13.02 1.82 -7.26
N GLU A 450 13.66 1.07 -8.15
CA GLU A 450 13.31 0.98 -9.59
C GLU A 450 11.90 0.42 -9.82
N LYS A 451 11.35 -0.32 -8.85
CA LYS A 451 9.95 -0.79 -8.85
C LYS A 451 8.95 0.30 -8.43
N MET A 452 9.41 1.43 -7.88
CA MET A 452 8.57 2.53 -7.40
C MET A 452 8.76 3.84 -8.17
N VAL A 453 9.96 4.11 -8.65
CA VAL A 453 10.39 5.35 -9.32
C VAL A 453 11.48 4.97 -10.34
N SER A 454 11.47 5.57 -11.53
CA SER A 454 12.50 5.30 -12.54
C SER A 454 13.90 5.63 -12.01
N ARG A 455 14.92 4.85 -12.39
CA ARG A 455 16.32 5.13 -12.03
C ARG A 455 16.73 6.56 -12.41
N ASP A 456 16.27 7.05 -13.55
CA ASP A 456 16.59 8.38 -14.07
C ASP A 456 16.04 9.52 -13.19
N GLU A 457 15.08 9.22 -12.30
CA GLU A 457 14.56 10.19 -11.34
C GLU A 457 15.33 10.22 -10.02
N LEU A 458 16.29 9.31 -9.81
CA LEU A 458 17.03 9.20 -8.55
C LEU A 458 18.39 9.91 -8.64
N TRP A 459 18.71 10.69 -7.61
CA TRP A 459 20.02 11.30 -7.41
C TRP A 459 20.77 10.61 -6.26
N ILE A 460 21.89 9.96 -6.54
CA ILE A 460 22.67 9.22 -5.55
C ILE A 460 23.98 9.95 -5.27
N THR A 461 24.22 10.28 -4.00
CA THR A 461 25.47 10.88 -3.51
C THR A 461 26.22 9.92 -2.61
N ALA A 462 27.53 9.77 -2.83
CA ALA A 462 28.41 8.99 -1.96
C ALA A 462 29.61 9.83 -1.49
N THR A 463 30.17 9.49 -0.32
CA THR A 463 31.45 10.05 0.15
C THR A 463 32.52 8.97 0.22
N VAL A 464 33.71 9.25 -0.30
CA VAL A 464 34.87 8.35 -0.25
C VAL A 464 35.34 8.14 1.18
N ARG A 465 35.49 6.87 1.61
CA ARG A 465 35.97 6.51 2.96
C ARG A 465 37.26 5.70 2.96
N ASN A 466 37.55 4.94 1.91
CA ASN A 466 38.79 4.19 1.77
C ASN A 466 39.74 4.93 0.81
N TYR A 467 40.70 5.64 1.40
CA TYR A 467 41.64 6.47 0.66
C TYR A 467 42.76 5.71 -0.06
N TRP A 468 42.90 4.41 0.21
CA TRP A 468 43.94 3.55 -0.39
C TRP A 468 43.51 3.00 -1.75
N ASP A 469 42.20 2.88 -1.98
CA ASP A 469 41.62 2.38 -3.23
C ASP A 469 40.28 3.07 -3.50
N ILE A 470 40.36 4.32 -3.96
CA ILE A 470 39.17 5.14 -4.25
C ILE A 470 38.37 4.52 -5.40
N ALA A 471 39.06 4.12 -6.47
CA ALA A 471 38.44 3.55 -7.66
C ALA A 471 37.76 2.22 -7.37
N GLY A 472 38.41 1.31 -6.65
CA GLY A 472 37.81 0.04 -6.22
C GLY A 472 36.61 0.27 -5.31
N SER A 473 36.68 1.25 -4.40
CA SER A 473 35.55 1.61 -3.53
C SER A 473 34.35 2.11 -4.34
N VAL A 474 34.56 2.97 -5.33
CA VAL A 474 33.47 3.47 -6.19
C VAL A 474 32.89 2.36 -7.06
N ARG A 475 33.73 1.50 -7.66
CA ARG A 475 33.24 0.33 -8.42
C ARG A 475 32.45 -0.63 -7.54
N GLN A 476 32.86 -0.81 -6.28
CA GLN A 476 32.13 -1.62 -5.32
C GLN A 476 30.78 -0.99 -4.98
N ILE A 477 30.72 0.32 -4.74
CA ILE A 477 29.46 1.06 -4.54
C ILE A 477 28.53 0.87 -5.75
N LEU A 478 29.03 1.10 -6.96
CA LEU A 478 28.26 0.93 -8.19
C LEU A 478 27.71 -0.49 -8.31
N LYS A 479 28.54 -1.51 -8.03
CA LYS A 479 28.12 -2.91 -8.03
C LYS A 479 27.07 -3.20 -6.95
N ASP A 480 27.29 -2.75 -5.73
CA ASP A 480 26.40 -2.98 -4.59
C ASP A 480 25.07 -2.23 -4.72
N LEU A 481 25.05 -1.19 -5.54
CA LEU A 481 23.86 -0.38 -5.82
C LEU A 481 23.25 -0.70 -7.21
N ALA A 482 23.83 -1.63 -7.97
CA ALA A 482 23.47 -1.95 -9.34
C ALA A 482 23.39 -0.71 -10.27
N LEU A 483 24.36 0.19 -10.15
CA LEU A 483 24.45 1.45 -10.89
C LEU A 483 25.55 1.40 -11.95
N ASP A 484 25.27 2.00 -13.12
CA ASP A 484 26.30 2.28 -14.12
C ASP A 484 27.18 3.47 -13.72
N SER A 485 26.58 4.48 -13.08
CA SER A 485 27.25 5.68 -12.58
C SER A 485 26.60 6.24 -11.30
N LEU A 486 27.40 6.97 -10.51
CA LEU A 486 26.91 7.80 -9.40
C LEU A 486 26.60 9.22 -9.90
N ASN A 487 25.60 9.87 -9.30
CA ASN A 487 25.30 11.27 -9.63
C ASN A 487 26.33 12.21 -8.99
N LEU A 488 26.70 12.00 -7.71
CA LEU A 488 27.69 12.84 -7.03
C LEU A 488 28.65 12.02 -6.16
N LEU A 489 29.95 12.26 -6.31
CA LEU A 489 30.99 11.74 -5.44
C LEU A 489 31.68 12.85 -4.64
N LEU A 490 31.70 12.71 -3.32
CA LEU A 490 32.33 13.64 -2.39
C LEU A 490 33.65 13.09 -1.85
N LEU A 491 34.71 13.89 -1.93
CA LEU A 491 36.01 13.61 -1.32
C LEU A 491 36.17 14.39 -0.01
N PRO A 492 36.37 13.72 1.15
CA PRO A 492 36.75 14.42 2.37
C PRO A 492 38.06 15.19 2.20
N ALA A 493 38.05 16.47 2.59
CA ALA A 493 39.22 17.35 2.52
C ALA A 493 40.13 17.22 3.76
N ASP A 494 40.41 15.99 4.18
CA ASP A 494 41.27 15.67 5.32
C ASP A 494 42.76 15.50 4.91
N GLY A 495 43.66 15.95 5.79
CA GLY A 495 45.11 15.87 5.57
C GLY A 495 45.73 17.11 4.92
N SER A 496 46.95 16.95 4.38
CA SER A 496 47.69 18.03 3.73
C SER A 496 47.13 18.33 2.32
N MET A 497 47.44 19.51 1.78
CA MET A 497 47.06 19.85 0.40
C MET A 497 47.62 18.88 -0.64
N GLU A 498 48.81 18.32 -0.40
CA GLU A 498 49.39 17.30 -1.27
C GLU A 498 48.54 16.03 -1.27
N THR A 499 48.15 15.55 -0.09
CA THR A 499 47.25 14.41 0.05
C THR A 499 45.90 14.64 -0.64
N ILE A 500 45.30 15.81 -0.45
CA ILE A 500 44.01 16.16 -1.06
C ILE A 500 44.14 16.17 -2.59
N ARG A 501 45.21 16.77 -3.14
CA ARG A 501 45.45 16.80 -4.59
C ARG A 501 45.61 15.40 -5.18
N THR A 502 46.44 14.55 -4.58
CA THR A 502 46.66 13.18 -5.06
C THR A 502 45.39 12.34 -5.05
N ARG A 503 44.51 12.54 -4.07
CA ARG A 503 43.20 11.88 -4.01
C ARG A 503 42.22 12.48 -5.02
N TRP A 504 42.26 13.80 -5.21
CA TRP A 504 41.43 14.49 -6.19
C TRP A 504 41.73 14.03 -7.61
N GLU A 505 42.99 13.84 -7.98
CA GLU A 505 43.37 13.30 -9.31
C GLU A 505 42.70 11.94 -9.60
N GLN A 506 42.55 11.08 -8.59
CA GLN A 506 41.82 9.82 -8.74
C GLN A 506 40.31 10.04 -8.93
N VAL A 507 39.74 11.03 -8.23
CA VAL A 507 38.32 11.41 -8.37
C VAL A 507 38.04 12.01 -9.75
N GLU A 508 38.95 12.85 -10.27
CA GLU A 508 38.89 13.38 -11.64
C GLU A 508 38.92 12.25 -12.67
N GLN A 509 39.76 11.23 -12.45
CA GLN A 509 39.81 10.08 -13.35
C GLN A 509 38.48 9.31 -13.37
N LEU A 510 37.83 9.13 -12.23
CA LEU A 510 36.51 8.47 -12.16
C LEU A 510 35.42 9.25 -12.89
N TYR A 511 35.48 10.59 -12.83
CA TYR A 511 34.59 11.46 -13.58
C TYR A 511 34.85 11.33 -15.09
N HIS A 512 36.11 11.36 -15.52
CA HIS A 512 36.48 11.14 -16.93
C HIS A 512 36.09 9.74 -17.45
N ASP A 513 36.12 8.73 -16.60
CA ASP A 513 35.72 7.36 -16.92
C ASP A 513 34.17 7.20 -16.94
N ASN A 514 33.41 8.27 -16.71
CA ASN A 514 31.93 8.30 -16.61
C ASN A 514 31.37 7.41 -15.49
N LEU A 515 32.16 7.10 -14.47
CA LEU A 515 31.68 6.36 -13.29
C LEU A 515 30.95 7.28 -12.29
N VAL A 516 31.17 8.59 -12.40
CA VAL A 516 30.51 9.63 -11.59
C VAL A 516 30.18 10.84 -12.47
N GLN A 517 29.00 11.43 -12.29
CA GLN A 517 28.50 12.55 -13.10
C GLN A 517 28.88 13.93 -12.55
N ALA A 518 29.03 14.04 -11.22
CA ALA A 518 29.53 15.23 -10.55
C ALA A 518 30.51 14.86 -9.43
N ILE A 519 31.46 15.75 -9.15
CA ILE A 519 32.46 15.56 -8.10
C ILE A 519 32.54 16.78 -7.19
N GLY A 520 32.79 16.52 -5.91
CA GLY A 520 32.76 17.55 -4.88
C GLY A 520 33.70 17.27 -3.71
N LEU A 521 33.83 18.26 -2.82
CA LEU A 521 34.56 18.11 -1.56
C LEU A 521 33.61 18.06 -0.37
N ARG A 522 34.04 17.37 0.69
CA ARG A 522 33.38 17.37 1.99
C ARG A 522 34.30 18.00 3.05
N ASP A 523 33.75 18.90 3.85
CA ASP A 523 34.39 19.56 4.99
C ASP A 523 35.72 20.28 4.66
N CYS A 524 35.76 20.99 3.52
CA CYS A 524 36.93 21.79 3.12
C CYS A 524 36.88 23.23 3.66
N THR A 525 38.06 23.84 3.82
CA THR A 525 38.21 25.29 4.03
C THR A 525 38.29 26.05 2.71
N VAL A 526 38.07 27.37 2.76
CA VAL A 526 38.25 28.27 1.59
C VAL A 526 39.66 28.15 1.02
N TYR A 527 40.68 28.09 1.89
CA TYR A 527 42.07 27.91 1.47
C TYR A 527 42.27 26.60 0.70
N GLN A 528 41.77 25.48 1.22
CA GLN A 528 41.90 24.18 0.55
C GLN A 528 41.20 24.18 -0.81
N LEU A 529 39.98 24.71 -0.89
CA LEU A 529 39.24 24.81 -2.14
C LEU A 529 39.97 25.67 -3.18
N GLN A 530 40.48 26.84 -2.79
CA GLN A 530 41.27 27.70 -3.67
C GLN A 530 42.55 27.01 -4.18
N GLN A 531 43.27 26.35 -3.28
CA GLN A 531 44.51 25.66 -3.63
C GLN A 531 44.28 24.45 -4.53
N LEU A 532 43.13 23.79 -4.39
CA LEU A 532 42.75 22.69 -5.27
C LEU A 532 42.38 23.20 -6.65
N MET A 533 41.47 24.18 -6.74
CA MET A 533 41.03 24.80 -7.99
C MET A 533 42.17 25.41 -8.81
N ALA A 534 43.23 25.88 -8.15
CA ALA A 534 44.42 26.40 -8.83
C ALA A 534 45.27 25.31 -9.51
N SER A 535 45.09 24.05 -9.13
CA SER A 535 45.90 22.91 -9.59
C SER A 535 45.10 21.80 -10.29
N SER A 536 43.77 21.78 -10.13
CA SER A 536 42.89 20.74 -10.65
C SER A 536 42.45 21.03 -12.08
N LYS A 537 42.12 19.98 -12.83
CA LYS A 537 41.56 20.10 -14.18
C LYS A 537 40.06 20.35 -14.13
N ILE A 538 39.40 19.81 -13.10
CA ILE A 538 37.98 19.92 -12.85
C ILE A 538 37.78 20.71 -11.56
N VAL A 539 36.86 21.67 -11.61
CA VAL A 539 36.43 22.44 -10.43
C VAL A 539 35.35 21.63 -9.70
N PRO A 540 35.42 21.48 -8.37
CA PRO A 540 34.36 20.81 -7.62
C PRO A 540 33.00 21.47 -7.87
N SER A 541 31.99 20.70 -8.27
CA SER A 541 30.63 21.22 -8.52
C SER A 541 29.85 21.42 -7.23
N VAL A 542 30.17 20.63 -6.19
CA VAL A 542 29.47 20.62 -4.91
C VAL A 542 30.45 20.64 -3.73
N ILE A 543 30.12 21.40 -2.69
CA ILE A 543 30.77 21.36 -1.38
C ILE A 543 29.75 20.92 -0.34
N SER A 544 30.03 19.80 0.31
CA SER A 544 29.26 19.32 1.46
C SER A 544 29.94 19.79 2.76
N VAL A 545 29.23 20.57 3.58
CA VAL A 545 29.78 21.14 4.82
C VAL A 545 28.67 21.34 5.84
N GLU A 546 28.96 21.31 7.13
CA GLU A 546 27.96 21.59 8.18
C GLU A 546 27.42 23.04 8.06
N VAL A 547 26.12 23.22 7.83
CA VAL A 547 25.49 24.55 7.81
C VAL A 547 24.18 24.54 8.58
N HIS A 548 24.11 25.33 9.65
CA HIS A 548 22.92 25.54 10.47
C HIS A 548 23.06 26.87 11.26
N PRO A 549 22.02 27.35 11.98
CA PRO A 549 22.07 28.65 12.67
C PRO A 549 23.27 28.89 13.61
N PHE A 550 23.75 27.88 14.35
CA PHE A 550 24.95 28.03 15.17
C PHE A 550 26.26 28.03 14.35
N TYR A 551 26.29 27.39 13.20
CA TYR A 551 27.48 27.22 12.37
C TYR A 551 27.16 27.47 10.89
N LYS A 552 27.34 28.73 10.46
CA LYS A 552 26.82 29.23 9.18
C LYS A 552 27.77 29.09 7.99
N ASN A 553 29.05 28.81 8.25
CA ASN A 553 30.12 28.78 7.23
C ASN A 553 30.06 29.97 6.24
N GLU A 554 29.80 31.18 6.75
CA GLU A 554 29.53 32.38 5.92
C GLU A 554 30.61 32.64 4.86
N GLU A 555 31.90 32.50 5.23
CA GLU A 555 33.02 32.74 4.32
C GLU A 555 33.04 31.72 3.17
N LEU A 556 32.93 30.43 3.50
CA LEU A 556 32.94 29.34 2.52
C LEU A 556 31.70 29.38 1.62
N VAL A 557 30.51 29.53 2.19
CA VAL A 557 29.26 29.63 1.43
C VAL A 557 29.29 30.83 0.49
N SER A 558 29.79 31.97 0.95
CA SER A 558 29.95 33.18 0.11
C SER A 558 30.99 32.98 -1.00
N PHE A 559 32.07 32.26 -0.71
CA PHE A 559 33.09 31.93 -1.70
C PHE A 559 32.52 31.00 -2.79
N CYS A 560 31.85 29.91 -2.40
CA CYS A 560 31.24 28.95 -3.32
C CYS A 560 30.19 29.61 -4.23
N LYS A 561 29.30 30.45 -3.67
CA LYS A 561 28.31 31.22 -4.45
C LYS A 561 28.94 32.13 -5.51
N LYS A 562 30.11 32.73 -5.24
CA LYS A 562 30.84 33.57 -6.22
C LYS A 562 31.53 32.77 -7.32
N LYS A 563 31.66 31.45 -7.12
CA LYS A 563 32.33 30.51 -8.03
C LYS A 563 31.36 29.55 -8.70
N ASP A 564 30.05 29.78 -8.54
CA ASP A 564 28.99 28.91 -9.02
C ASP A 564 29.17 27.45 -8.54
N ILE A 565 29.73 27.29 -7.33
CA ILE A 565 29.88 26.02 -6.66
C ILE A 565 28.73 25.86 -5.68
N PHE A 566 28.01 24.75 -5.78
CA PHE A 566 26.85 24.51 -4.95
C PHE A 566 27.23 24.02 -3.55
N VAL A 567 26.41 24.33 -2.54
CA VAL A 567 26.67 23.93 -1.16
C VAL A 567 25.52 23.09 -0.63
N ILE A 568 25.85 21.95 -0.03
CA ILE A 568 24.91 21.08 0.68
C ILE A 568 25.30 21.01 2.16
N SER A 569 24.31 21.24 3.04
CA SER A 569 24.46 20.99 4.47
C SER A 569 24.29 19.51 4.79
N HIS A 570 25.32 18.84 5.30
CA HIS A 570 25.22 17.45 5.75
C HIS A 570 24.69 17.29 7.19
N SER A 571 24.52 18.40 7.91
CA SER A 571 24.01 18.45 9.29
C SER A 571 23.18 19.74 9.50
N PRO A 572 22.02 19.86 8.83
CA PRO A 572 21.18 21.06 8.90
C PRO A 572 20.52 21.24 10.28
N SER A 573 20.44 20.17 11.08
CA SER A 573 19.87 20.18 12.44
C SER A 573 20.93 20.46 13.52
N GLY A 574 22.22 20.38 13.17
CA GLY A 574 23.35 20.35 14.11
C GLY A 574 23.56 18.99 14.80
N MET A 575 22.79 17.95 14.48
CA MET A 575 23.00 16.57 14.93
C MET A 575 23.79 15.79 13.87
N GLU A 576 24.89 15.16 14.27
CA GLU A 576 25.64 14.24 13.40
C GLU A 576 25.36 12.80 13.83
N THR A 577 25.04 11.92 12.88
CA THR A 577 24.87 10.50 13.13
C THR A 577 26.23 9.86 13.47
N GLY A 578 26.37 9.37 14.70
CA GLY A 578 27.40 8.36 15.01
C GLY A 578 28.65 8.77 15.81
N LYS A 579 28.82 10.00 16.31
CA LYS A 579 29.86 10.28 17.33
C LYS A 579 29.43 11.30 18.39
N SER A 580 29.79 11.04 19.64
CA SER A 580 29.64 11.95 20.78
C SER A 580 30.41 13.26 20.53
N LYS A 581 29.72 14.33 20.13
CA LYS A 581 30.27 15.69 20.20
C LYS A 581 29.21 16.69 20.69
N SER A 582 29.58 17.32 21.81
CA SER A 582 29.01 18.35 22.70
C SER A 582 27.51 18.38 23.03
N GLU A 583 27.22 18.44 24.34
CA GLU A 583 25.92 18.78 24.95
C GLU A 583 25.30 20.10 24.41
N GLU A 584 26.07 20.95 23.73
CA GLU A 584 25.59 22.19 23.12
C GLU A 584 24.92 21.99 21.76
N ARG A 585 25.32 20.96 20.99
CA ARG A 585 24.77 20.70 19.65
C ARG A 585 23.33 20.18 19.69
N SER A 586 23.01 19.35 20.70
CA SER A 586 21.64 18.91 20.99
C SER A 586 20.71 20.04 21.45
N LYS A 587 21.25 21.23 21.75
CA LYS A 587 20.46 22.39 22.17
C LYS A 587 19.83 23.16 21.02
N LEU A 588 20.29 23.02 19.77
CA LEU A 588 19.75 23.82 18.66
C LEU A 588 18.26 23.53 18.41
N LEU A 589 17.89 22.25 18.37
CA LEU A 589 16.48 21.84 18.27
C LEU A 589 15.65 22.23 19.48
N THR A 590 16.28 22.47 20.63
CA THR A 590 15.59 22.90 21.86
C THR A 590 15.74 24.39 22.13
N ASP A 591 16.39 25.14 21.24
CA ASP A 591 16.62 26.57 21.39
C ASP A 591 15.27 27.32 21.47
N PRO A 592 15.11 28.28 22.40
CA PRO A 592 13.85 29.00 22.57
C PRO A 592 13.39 29.75 21.31
N VAL A 593 14.33 30.24 20.49
CA VAL A 593 14.02 30.94 19.23
C VAL A 593 13.47 29.95 18.21
N VAL A 594 14.12 28.80 18.03
CA VAL A 594 13.67 27.74 17.11
C VAL A 594 12.29 27.22 17.54
N THR A 595 12.13 26.92 18.83
CA THR A 595 10.89 26.42 19.41
C THR A 595 9.76 27.45 19.30
N GLY A 596 10.05 28.73 19.58
CA GLY A 596 9.08 29.81 19.47
C GLY A 596 8.60 30.05 18.03
N ILE A 597 9.52 29.99 17.06
CA ILE A 597 9.16 30.14 15.64
C ILE A 597 8.29 28.96 15.17
N ALA A 598 8.66 27.72 15.51
CA ALA A 598 7.85 26.54 15.18
C ALA A 598 6.43 26.66 15.77
N TYR A 599 6.33 27.09 17.03
CA TYR A 599 5.04 27.31 17.69
C TYR A 599 4.18 28.38 16.99
N GLU A 600 4.76 29.53 16.64
CA GLU A 600 4.01 30.60 15.99
C GLU A 600 3.58 30.23 14.57
N ILE A 601 4.39 29.49 13.80
CA ILE A 601 4.00 28.96 12.49
C ILE A 601 2.78 28.05 12.62
N ASN A 602 2.81 27.11 13.58
CA ASN A 602 1.73 26.16 13.79
C ASN A 602 0.46 26.80 14.33
N LYS A 603 0.60 27.85 15.15
CA LYS A 603 -0.52 28.65 15.63
C LYS A 603 -1.17 29.46 14.52
N ALA A 604 -0.36 30.08 13.66
CA ALA A 604 -0.83 30.86 12.52
C ALA A 604 -1.48 29.99 11.44
N ASN A 605 -0.98 28.76 11.26
CA ASN A 605 -1.54 27.79 10.33
C ASN A 605 -1.53 26.38 10.93
N LYS A 606 -2.66 26.01 11.55
CA LYS A 606 -2.86 24.70 12.19
C LYS A 606 -2.71 23.51 11.23
N LYS A 607 -2.73 23.75 9.91
CA LYS A 607 -2.52 22.71 8.90
C LYS A 607 -1.05 22.38 8.65
N LEU A 608 -0.12 23.30 8.94
CA LEU A 608 1.30 23.11 8.63
C LEU A 608 1.99 22.16 9.62
N ASN A 609 1.62 22.16 10.91
CA ASN A 609 2.16 21.27 11.96
C ASN A 609 3.69 20.99 11.87
N GLN A 610 4.48 22.06 11.68
CA GLN A 610 5.92 22.03 11.48
C GLN A 610 6.67 21.62 12.74
N HIS A 611 7.55 20.62 12.62
CA HIS A 611 8.51 20.28 13.63
C HIS A 611 9.67 21.30 13.64
N ARG A 612 10.38 21.37 14.76
CA ARG A 612 11.57 22.24 14.92
C ARG A 612 12.65 21.94 13.88
N LEU A 613 12.73 20.69 13.44
CA LEU A 613 13.59 20.25 12.34
C LEU A 613 13.26 20.98 11.02
N GLN A 614 11.98 21.09 10.65
CA GLN A 614 11.58 21.78 9.42
C GLN A 614 11.86 23.28 9.45
N VAL A 615 11.85 23.91 10.65
CA VAL A 615 12.29 25.32 10.81
C VAL A 615 13.77 25.48 10.47
N LEU A 616 14.62 24.56 10.92
CA LEU A 616 16.05 24.56 10.61
C LEU A 616 16.29 24.25 9.13
N LEU A 617 15.63 23.24 8.58
CA LEU A 617 15.70 22.91 7.16
C LEU A 617 15.30 24.10 6.28
N ARG A 618 14.19 24.77 6.60
CA ARG A 618 13.75 25.95 5.87
C ARG A 618 14.75 27.10 5.98
N TRP A 619 15.38 27.27 7.14
CA TRP A 619 16.45 28.27 7.31
C TRP A 619 17.63 27.98 6.40
N VAL A 620 18.11 26.72 6.33
CA VAL A 620 19.22 26.31 5.45
C VAL A 620 18.89 26.59 3.98
N LEU A 621 17.69 26.24 3.54
CA LEU A 621 17.22 26.52 2.18
C LEU A 621 17.16 28.02 1.87
N GLN A 622 16.59 28.84 2.77
CA GLN A 622 16.55 30.31 2.59
C GLN A 622 17.91 30.98 2.73
N TYR A 623 18.86 30.32 3.41
CA TYR A 623 20.27 30.72 3.43
C TYR A 623 20.97 30.41 2.09
N GLY A 624 20.32 29.67 1.20
CA GLY A 624 20.79 29.34 -0.15
C GLY A 624 21.75 28.15 -0.16
N VAL A 625 21.45 27.15 0.66
CA VAL A 625 22.20 25.90 0.83
C VAL A 625 21.19 24.75 0.75
N ALA A 626 21.50 23.66 0.01
CA ALA A 626 20.68 22.45 0.05
C ALA A 626 20.87 21.71 1.37
N ALA A 627 20.02 20.75 1.69
CA ALA A 627 20.08 20.06 2.97
C ALA A 627 19.99 18.53 2.83
N VAL A 628 20.87 17.82 3.54
CA VAL A 628 20.70 16.39 3.82
C VAL A 628 19.87 16.26 5.09
N CYS A 629 18.62 15.80 4.95
CA CYS A 629 17.74 15.53 6.07
C CYS A 629 18.09 14.20 6.72
N GLU A 630 18.03 14.15 8.05
CA GLU A 630 18.11 12.90 8.80
C GLU A 630 16.81 12.10 8.69
N ALA A 631 16.93 10.76 8.63
CA ALA A 631 15.82 9.84 8.78
C ALA A 631 15.17 10.01 10.16
N ALA A 632 13.88 10.35 10.18
CA ALA A 632 13.16 10.64 11.42
C ALA A 632 11.74 10.03 11.44
N GLY A 633 11.47 9.10 10.52
CA GLY A 633 10.21 8.38 10.39
C GLY A 633 9.18 9.07 9.50
N LYS A 634 8.23 8.28 8.99
CA LYS A 634 7.30 8.63 7.90
C LYS A 634 6.67 10.03 7.97
N GLU A 635 6.20 10.45 9.14
CA GLU A 635 5.51 11.74 9.29
C GLU A 635 6.48 12.92 9.18
N ILE A 636 7.68 12.78 9.78
CA ILE A 636 8.71 13.80 9.72
C ILE A 636 9.34 13.84 8.32
N ASP A 637 9.56 12.69 7.69
CA ASP A 637 10.12 12.63 6.33
C ASP A 637 9.19 13.26 5.29
N ARG A 638 7.87 13.12 5.45
CA ARG A 638 6.86 13.85 4.67
C ARG A 638 6.87 15.35 4.97
N ALA A 639 6.96 15.72 6.24
CA ALA A 639 7.04 17.12 6.63
C ALA A 639 8.32 17.81 6.10
N ASN A 640 9.43 17.07 5.97
CA ASN A 640 10.68 17.57 5.39
C ASN A 640 10.50 17.99 3.93
N VAL A 641 9.67 17.32 3.15
CA VAL A 641 9.37 17.72 1.77
C VAL A 641 8.42 18.92 1.74
N GLY A 642 7.49 19.01 2.69
CA GLY A 642 6.56 20.15 2.84
C GLY A 642 7.21 21.50 3.20
N VAL A 643 8.54 21.56 3.41
CA VAL A 643 9.25 22.83 3.69
C VAL A 643 9.25 23.81 2.51
N PHE A 644 8.90 23.36 1.31
CA PHE A 644 8.75 24.24 0.15
C PHE A 644 7.41 24.99 0.11
N GLU A 645 6.42 24.56 0.89
CA GLU A 645 5.07 25.15 0.90
C GLU A 645 4.96 26.44 1.71
N TRP A 646 6.02 26.82 2.43
CA TRP A 646 6.02 27.98 3.31
C TRP A 646 7.42 28.58 3.45
N GLU A 647 7.51 29.80 3.96
CA GLU A 647 8.78 30.49 4.20
C GLU A 647 8.87 31.13 5.58
N LEU A 648 10.09 31.21 6.10
CA LEU A 648 10.43 32.03 7.25
C LEU A 648 10.29 33.50 6.87
N LYS A 649 9.54 34.23 7.68
CA LYS A 649 9.47 35.69 7.59
C LYS A 649 10.87 36.29 7.76
N PRO A 650 11.18 37.41 7.10
CA PRO A 650 12.49 38.07 7.23
C PRO A 650 12.93 38.31 8.69
N ALA A 651 11.99 38.64 9.57
CA ALA A 651 12.27 38.82 10.99
C ALA A 651 12.68 37.52 11.70
N ASP A 652 12.02 36.40 11.39
CA ASP A 652 12.29 35.10 12.01
C ASP A 652 13.56 34.48 11.45
N PHE A 653 13.80 34.62 10.14
CA PHE A 653 15.09 34.30 9.52
C PHE A 653 16.24 35.06 10.16
N LYS A 654 16.08 36.37 10.40
CA LYS A 654 17.08 37.20 11.09
C LYS A 654 17.30 36.76 12.54
N LYS A 655 16.24 36.40 13.27
CA LYS A 655 16.38 35.87 14.64
C LYS A 655 17.21 34.59 14.65
N LEU A 656 16.86 33.62 13.79
CA LEU A 656 17.59 32.36 13.64
C LEU A 656 19.06 32.60 13.28
N SER A 657 19.33 33.48 12.32
CA SER A 657 20.69 33.80 11.86
C SER A 657 21.59 34.48 12.91
N ASN A 658 20.99 34.99 14.00
CA ASN A 658 21.67 35.66 15.10
C ASN A 658 21.79 34.78 16.36
N ILE A 659 21.27 33.56 16.33
CA ILE A 659 21.45 32.62 17.42
C ILE A 659 22.95 32.31 17.56
N LYS A 660 23.43 32.27 18.80
CA LYS A 660 24.80 31.84 19.12
C LYS A 660 24.76 30.55 19.92
N PRO A 661 25.69 29.61 19.69
CA PRO A 661 25.85 28.48 20.60
C PRO A 661 26.12 29.02 22.01
N SER A 662 25.44 28.42 23.01
CA SER A 662 25.47 28.86 24.42
C SER A 662 26.84 28.73 25.03
#